data_AF-A0A2A5V900-F1
#
_entry.id   AF-A0A2A5V900-F1
#
_cell.length_a   1.000
_cell.length_b   1.000
_cell.length_c   1.000
_cell.angle_alpha   90.00
_cell.angle_beta   90.00
_cell.angle_gamma   90.00
#
_symmetry.space_group_name_H-M   'P 1'
#
loop_
_entity.id
_entity.type
_entity.pdbx_description
1 polymer ?
#
loop_
_entity_poly.entity_id
_entity_poly.type
_entity_poly.pdbx_seq_one_letter_code
_entity_poly.pdbx_strand_id
1 'polypeptide(L)'
;MKTIKCLLILKFLLINFLISNYSFSENLIVPNSIQFELSNSEYNKYLRRSMRAYTDGEIYGEKNIKKKYKKWVKAKIVLNKKKIESEIRILGDWKDHLRPPLTSLKVKINNDSFNGITRFNLFLPETRKGENEVFWTLMLKYLGFPSLYTRMIEVNLNGNIYKAIFQEDATKEFLERNNLTETVILKSNDFDFYLNEKEKNIYKNYFASSFVIDNNNFLKNKISNFIASEAIALKANIDFNKKVLNEDFFTSIHKKYAYHGLATINRKYIYIPYKKMFVPLYYDGNVQFLPGKTNCKAKIDSKILDKFKRDFKSLSGKRLSKMQECVFADTLDSSQGNIKKLSEFFPKQKINNKKDLKYLKIKNKIISFFEEENINKNKNLKNISEKVIIYSFIFNDNFYNCYLTIKDGKIKFCNQIDSKTYGKLISQSGRYKLTDNFKSFPINLGSFNKEMPIIWLEGNSNEFIMDKKGTYYFVKKNISGEDLKFIFQNSEAKIFIQGNFNNVNFKFTRDFENQSKSLENSRYDKNLLTGCVNFFDSDFDKVSLSSSNMICEDSINIKNSSGNLNEIDINNSFFDALDVDFSNIFVKNLKVNNAKNDCADFSFGKYKIEQANLKNCGDKGFSVGERSKFSLDYGNIFFTNIGIASKDDAITDVKRVNMESMNVCFAAYNKKKEFKGSKINVKDFDCKQYATLKQLDGLSEINISKEN
;
A
#
# COMPACT_ATOMS: atom_id res chain seq x y z
N MET A 1 42.88 9.42 -38.88
CA MET A 1 41.87 8.35 -39.08
C MET A 1 41.86 7.33 -37.94
N LYS A 2 41.68 7.77 -36.70
CA LYS A 2 41.53 6.90 -35.51
C LYS A 2 40.75 7.69 -34.45
N THR A 3 39.42 7.62 -34.43
CA THR A 3 38.55 8.07 -33.30
C THR A 3 37.04 7.83 -33.55
N ILE A 4 36.63 6.78 -34.26
CA ILE A 4 35.20 6.42 -34.35
C ILE A 4 35.05 4.91 -34.26
N LYS A 5 35.30 4.35 -33.07
CA LYS A 5 34.97 2.96 -32.73
C LYS A 5 34.91 2.74 -31.21
N CYS A 6 34.31 3.67 -30.46
CA CYS A 6 34.05 3.48 -29.03
C CYS A 6 32.64 3.94 -28.57
N LEU A 7 31.77 4.34 -29.50
CA LEU A 7 30.43 4.89 -29.19
C LEU A 7 29.25 3.95 -29.47
N LEU A 8 29.52 2.73 -29.95
CA LEU A 8 28.47 1.75 -30.32
C LEU A 8 28.38 0.54 -29.37
N ILE A 9 29.29 0.40 -28.40
CA ILE A 9 29.28 -0.71 -27.42
C ILE A 9 28.68 -0.27 -26.07
N LEU A 10 28.57 1.04 -25.80
CA LEU A 10 27.97 1.54 -24.55
C LEU A 10 26.43 1.60 -24.55
N LYS A 11 25.77 1.42 -25.70
CA LYS A 11 24.29 1.36 -25.80
C LYS A 11 23.71 -0.05 -25.60
N PHE A 12 24.54 -1.09 -25.64
CA PHE A 12 24.06 -2.47 -25.52
C PHE A 12 24.07 -3.02 -24.08
N LEU A 13 24.67 -2.29 -23.13
CA LEU A 13 24.76 -2.66 -21.72
C LEU A 13 23.71 -1.99 -20.80
N LEU A 14 22.87 -1.10 -21.34
CA LEU A 14 21.83 -0.39 -20.57
C LEU A 14 20.42 -1.01 -20.69
N ILE A 15 20.23 -2.06 -21.49
CA ILE A 15 18.90 -2.66 -21.72
C ILE A 15 18.65 -3.90 -20.84
N ASN A 16 19.68 -4.47 -20.21
CA ASN A 16 19.50 -5.56 -19.23
C ASN A 16 19.06 -5.09 -17.83
N PHE A 17 18.86 -3.79 -17.61
CA PHE A 17 18.36 -3.25 -16.33
C PHE A 17 16.84 -3.01 -16.26
N LEU A 18 16.09 -3.32 -17.33
CA LEU A 18 14.64 -3.15 -17.37
C LEU A 18 13.83 -4.38 -16.91
N ILE A 19 14.49 -5.48 -16.57
CA ILE A 19 13.85 -6.59 -15.87
C ILE A 19 14.53 -6.70 -14.51
N SER A 20 14.21 -5.77 -13.61
CA SER A 20 14.36 -6.09 -12.19
C SER A 20 13.56 -7.38 -11.98
N ASN A 21 14.26 -8.44 -11.57
CA ASN A 21 13.69 -9.70 -11.14
C ASN A 21 12.77 -9.40 -9.94
N TYR A 22 11.56 -8.91 -10.20
CA TYR A 22 10.51 -8.80 -9.20
C TYR A 22 10.12 -10.22 -8.84
N SER A 23 10.77 -10.71 -7.79
CA SER A 23 10.63 -12.08 -7.34
C SER A 23 9.37 -12.34 -6.52
N PHE A 24 8.44 -11.38 -6.52
CA PHE A 24 7.22 -11.43 -5.77
C PHE A 24 6.00 -11.58 -6.69
N SER A 25 5.55 -12.85 -6.86
CA SER A 25 4.23 -13.24 -7.38
C SER A 25 3.73 -12.50 -8.64
N GLU A 26 4.45 -12.54 -9.78
CA GLU A 26 3.88 -12.06 -11.06
C GLU A 26 2.68 -12.89 -11.53
N ASN A 27 2.61 -14.18 -11.15
CA ASN A 27 1.60 -15.12 -11.61
C ASN A 27 0.52 -15.35 -10.55
N LEU A 28 -0.45 -14.43 -10.47
CA LEU A 28 -1.70 -14.68 -9.76
C LEU A 28 -2.49 -15.78 -10.49
N ILE A 29 -2.79 -16.85 -9.77
CA ILE A 29 -3.66 -17.92 -10.27
C ILE A 29 -5.11 -17.55 -9.90
N VAL A 30 -5.75 -16.79 -10.79
CA VAL A 30 -7.20 -16.54 -10.76
C VAL A 30 -7.86 -17.49 -11.77
N PRO A 31 -8.93 -18.22 -11.40
CA PRO A 31 -9.58 -19.16 -12.30
C PRO A 31 -10.16 -18.47 -13.54
N ASN A 32 -10.20 -19.18 -14.66
CA ASN A 32 -10.77 -18.66 -15.93
C ASN A 32 -12.30 -18.54 -15.87
N SER A 33 -12.93 -19.28 -14.96
CA SER A 33 -14.37 -19.27 -14.73
C SER A 33 -14.67 -19.26 -13.23
N ILE A 34 -15.70 -18.53 -12.80
CA ILE A 34 -16.18 -18.52 -11.43
C ILE A 34 -17.66 -18.87 -11.40
N GLN A 35 -18.01 -19.94 -10.68
CA GLN A 35 -19.40 -20.30 -10.41
C GLN A 35 -19.83 -19.80 -9.03
N PHE A 36 -20.94 -19.07 -8.98
CA PHE A 36 -21.59 -18.63 -7.76
C PHE A 36 -22.87 -19.43 -7.53
N GLU A 37 -22.99 -19.97 -6.32
CA GLU A 37 -24.21 -20.59 -5.80
C GLU A 37 -24.80 -19.72 -4.69
N LEU A 38 -25.99 -19.16 -4.93
CA LEU A 38 -26.80 -18.47 -3.95
C LEU A 38 -28.01 -19.34 -3.60
N SER A 39 -28.44 -19.32 -2.34
CA SER A 39 -29.72 -19.93 -1.96
C SER A 39 -30.89 -19.20 -2.62
N ASN A 40 -32.03 -19.87 -2.80
CA ASN A 40 -33.21 -19.27 -3.41
C ASN A 40 -33.62 -17.95 -2.76
N SER A 41 -33.54 -17.86 -1.42
CA SER A 41 -33.81 -16.62 -0.68
C SER A 41 -32.80 -15.50 -1.04
N GLU A 42 -31.50 -15.78 -1.02
CA GLU A 42 -30.47 -14.78 -1.32
C GLU A 42 -30.51 -14.34 -2.79
N TYR A 43 -30.74 -15.27 -3.71
CA TYR A 43 -30.88 -15.00 -5.13
C TYR A 43 -32.12 -14.13 -5.42
N ASN A 44 -33.27 -14.44 -4.81
CA ASN A 44 -34.47 -13.62 -4.92
C ASN A 44 -34.27 -12.19 -4.37
N LYS A 45 -33.54 -12.03 -3.26
CA LYS A 45 -33.17 -10.69 -2.74
C LYS A 45 -32.30 -9.92 -3.74
N TYR A 46 -31.33 -10.58 -4.35
CA TYR A 46 -30.46 -10.00 -5.36
C TYR A 46 -31.27 -9.57 -6.60
N LEU A 47 -32.07 -10.46 -7.17
CA LEU A 47 -32.90 -10.18 -8.36
C LEU A 47 -33.90 -9.04 -8.14
N ARG A 48 -34.61 -9.03 -7.01
CA ARG A 48 -35.53 -7.94 -6.68
C ARG A 48 -34.81 -6.60 -6.60
N ARG A 49 -33.58 -6.57 -6.07
CA ARG A 49 -32.77 -5.34 -5.98
C ARG A 49 -32.23 -4.92 -7.34
N SER A 50 -31.78 -5.84 -8.19
CA SER A 50 -31.28 -5.51 -9.53
C SER A 50 -32.40 -4.97 -10.42
N MET A 51 -33.58 -5.61 -10.42
CA MET A 51 -34.75 -5.14 -11.15
C MET A 51 -35.22 -3.76 -10.67
N ARG A 52 -35.34 -3.57 -9.34
CA ARG A 52 -35.72 -2.25 -8.79
C ARG A 52 -34.66 -1.18 -9.09
N ALA A 53 -33.38 -1.52 -9.06
CA ALA A 53 -32.33 -0.58 -9.42
C ALA A 53 -32.39 -0.15 -10.89
N TYR A 54 -32.77 -1.08 -11.77
CA TYR A 54 -32.92 -0.83 -13.21
C TYR A 54 -34.11 0.11 -13.47
N THR A 55 -35.27 -0.15 -12.86
CA THR A 55 -36.50 0.63 -13.10
C THR A 55 -36.64 1.92 -12.27
N ASP A 56 -35.93 2.07 -11.15
CA ASP A 56 -36.00 3.27 -10.31
C ASP A 56 -35.51 4.51 -11.09
N GLY A 57 -36.39 5.49 -11.30
CA GLY A 57 -36.07 6.75 -11.97
C GLY A 57 -36.33 6.80 -13.49
N GLU A 58 -36.98 5.80 -14.08
CA GLU A 58 -37.32 5.80 -15.52
C GLU A 58 -38.36 6.86 -15.93
N ILE A 59 -39.11 7.45 -14.99
CA ILE A 59 -40.08 8.52 -15.29
C ILE A 59 -39.39 9.91 -15.40
N TYR A 60 -38.16 10.09 -14.90
CA TYR A 60 -37.47 11.41 -14.86
C TYR A 60 -35.99 11.40 -15.27
N GLY A 61 -35.47 10.34 -15.90
CA GLY A 61 -34.13 10.35 -16.50
C GLY A 61 -32.94 10.15 -15.55
N GLU A 62 -33.14 9.57 -14.36
CA GLU A 62 -32.02 9.26 -13.45
C GLU A 62 -31.19 8.06 -13.94
N LYS A 63 -29.93 8.31 -14.33
CA LYS A 63 -28.98 7.27 -14.78
C LYS A 63 -28.24 6.55 -13.63
N ASN A 64 -28.44 6.94 -12.37
CA ASN A 64 -27.64 6.48 -11.24
C ASN A 64 -28.25 5.29 -10.48
N ILE A 65 -27.41 4.36 -10.01
CA ILE A 65 -27.78 3.26 -9.10
C ILE A 65 -27.75 3.75 -7.65
N LYS A 66 -28.94 3.86 -7.02
CA LYS A 66 -29.05 4.31 -5.62
C LYS A 66 -28.43 3.30 -4.63
N LYS A 67 -27.76 3.82 -3.60
CA LYS A 67 -27.07 3.03 -2.55
C LYS A 67 -27.96 2.01 -1.82
N LYS A 68 -29.28 2.27 -1.74
CA LYS A 68 -30.26 1.34 -1.13
C LYS A 68 -30.27 -0.03 -1.82
N TYR A 69 -29.90 -0.13 -3.09
CA TYR A 69 -29.87 -1.38 -3.86
C TYR A 69 -28.54 -2.14 -3.76
N LYS A 70 -27.43 -1.45 -3.44
CA LYS A 70 -26.07 -2.02 -3.39
C LYS A 70 -25.81 -2.75 -2.05
N LYS A 71 -26.61 -3.77 -1.75
CA LYS A 71 -26.57 -4.55 -0.50
C LYS A 71 -25.95 -5.93 -0.73
N TRP A 72 -25.12 -6.37 0.20
CA TRP A 72 -24.52 -7.71 0.19
C TRP A 72 -25.57 -8.80 0.33
N VAL A 73 -25.35 -9.91 -0.38
CA VAL A 73 -26.04 -11.20 -0.25
C VAL A 73 -24.98 -12.29 -0.12
N LYS A 74 -25.31 -13.36 0.59
CA LYS A 74 -24.38 -14.50 0.77
C LYS A 74 -24.34 -15.34 -0.50
N ALA A 75 -23.15 -15.81 -0.86
CA ALA A 75 -22.92 -16.68 -2.01
C ALA A 75 -21.79 -17.66 -1.71
N LYS A 76 -21.74 -18.78 -2.44
CA LYS A 76 -20.59 -19.70 -2.42
C LYS A 76 -19.92 -19.69 -3.78
N ILE A 77 -18.60 -19.57 -3.80
CA ILE A 77 -17.82 -19.80 -5.00
C ILE A 77 -17.51 -21.29 -5.09
N VAL A 78 -17.81 -21.91 -6.22
CA VAL A 78 -17.54 -23.34 -6.46
C VAL A 78 -16.37 -23.48 -7.42
N LEU A 79 -15.29 -24.11 -6.96
CA LEU A 79 -14.07 -24.38 -7.73
C LEU A 79 -13.61 -25.81 -7.49
N ASN A 80 -13.56 -26.65 -8.52
CA ASN A 80 -13.07 -28.03 -8.44
C ASN A 80 -13.65 -28.82 -7.24
N LYS A 81 -14.98 -28.74 -7.04
CA LYS A 81 -15.74 -29.31 -5.88
C LYS A 81 -15.50 -28.64 -4.52
N LYS A 82 -14.51 -27.75 -4.38
CA LYS A 82 -14.34 -26.89 -3.19
C LYS A 82 -15.40 -25.78 -3.20
N LYS A 83 -16.05 -25.57 -2.05
CA LYS A 83 -16.97 -24.43 -1.83
C LYS A 83 -16.29 -23.40 -0.93
N ILE A 84 -16.21 -22.17 -1.41
CA ILE A 84 -15.60 -21.04 -0.71
C ILE A 84 -16.71 -20.05 -0.31
N GLU A 85 -16.73 -19.65 0.96
CA GLU A 85 -17.75 -18.72 1.45
C GLU A 85 -17.46 -17.30 0.97
N SER A 86 -18.49 -16.64 0.41
CA SER A 86 -18.34 -15.32 -0.21
C SER A 86 -19.59 -14.45 -0.03
N GLU A 87 -19.44 -13.17 -0.34
CA GLU A 87 -20.54 -12.21 -0.41
C GLU A 87 -20.46 -11.48 -1.75
N ILE A 88 -21.62 -11.23 -2.36
CA ILE A 88 -21.72 -10.44 -3.60
C ILE A 88 -22.72 -9.28 -3.44
N ARG A 89 -22.51 -8.21 -4.21
CA ARG A 89 -23.48 -7.11 -4.34
C ARG A 89 -23.39 -6.42 -5.69
N ILE A 90 -24.44 -5.71 -6.07
CA ILE A 90 -24.44 -4.81 -7.24
C ILE A 90 -23.32 -3.76 -7.09
N LEU A 91 -22.58 -3.56 -8.17
CA LEU A 91 -21.51 -2.58 -8.35
C LEU A 91 -21.92 -1.52 -9.38
N GLY A 92 -21.16 -0.42 -9.44
CA GLY A 92 -21.33 0.63 -10.44
C GLY A 92 -22.14 1.79 -9.91
N ASP A 93 -21.89 2.98 -10.45
CA ASP A 93 -22.66 4.18 -10.11
C ASP A 93 -23.77 4.45 -11.12
N TRP A 94 -23.59 4.06 -12.38
CA TRP A 94 -24.56 4.23 -13.46
C TRP A 94 -25.26 2.92 -13.84
N LYS A 95 -26.44 3.03 -14.45
CA LYS A 95 -27.28 1.89 -14.84
C LYS A 95 -26.70 1.05 -15.98
N ASP A 96 -25.65 1.49 -16.66
CA ASP A 96 -24.88 0.69 -17.62
C ASP A 96 -24.25 -0.57 -16.99
N HIS A 97 -24.12 -0.60 -15.67
CA HIS A 97 -23.75 -1.79 -14.90
C HIS A 97 -24.89 -2.80 -14.68
N LEU A 98 -26.10 -2.53 -15.16
CA LEU A 98 -27.30 -3.36 -14.96
C LEU A 98 -27.81 -3.93 -16.29
N ARG A 99 -27.86 -5.26 -16.37
CA ARG A 99 -28.55 -6.03 -17.42
C ARG A 99 -29.32 -7.19 -16.77
N PRO A 100 -30.31 -6.91 -15.90
CA PRO A 100 -30.93 -7.95 -15.07
C PRO A 100 -31.35 -9.19 -15.89
N PRO A 101 -31.06 -10.41 -15.42
CA PRO A 101 -30.56 -10.75 -14.08
C PRO A 101 -29.06 -10.50 -13.87
N LEU A 102 -28.31 -10.13 -14.92
CA LEU A 102 -26.87 -9.89 -14.87
C LEU A 102 -26.55 -8.47 -14.39
N THR A 103 -25.57 -8.32 -13.52
CA THR A 103 -25.06 -7.00 -13.14
C THR A 103 -23.55 -7.04 -13.02
N SER A 104 -22.90 -5.87 -13.03
CA SER A 104 -21.57 -5.78 -12.46
C SER A 104 -21.63 -6.13 -10.97
N LEU A 105 -20.71 -6.95 -10.48
CA LEU A 105 -20.70 -7.44 -9.10
C LEU A 105 -19.45 -6.97 -8.37
N LYS A 106 -19.61 -6.65 -7.09
CA LYS A 106 -18.52 -6.62 -6.13
C LYS A 106 -18.55 -7.92 -5.34
N VAL A 107 -17.39 -8.54 -5.17
CA VAL A 107 -17.22 -9.83 -4.53
C VAL A 107 -16.24 -9.72 -3.37
N LYS A 108 -16.55 -10.39 -2.27
CA LYS A 108 -15.69 -10.54 -1.09
C LYS A 108 -15.60 -12.02 -0.72
N ILE A 109 -14.39 -12.54 -0.62
CA ILE A 109 -14.11 -13.89 -0.13
C ILE A 109 -13.89 -13.81 1.38
N ASN A 110 -14.56 -14.69 2.14
CA ASN A 110 -14.54 -14.62 3.60
C ASN A 110 -13.40 -15.44 4.22
N ASN A 111 -13.23 -16.68 3.77
CA ASN A 111 -12.40 -17.71 4.42
C ASN A 111 -11.31 -18.30 3.51
N ASP A 112 -10.96 -17.62 2.41
CA ASP A 112 -9.95 -18.06 1.43
C ASP A 112 -9.48 -16.85 0.60
N SER A 113 -8.70 -17.07 -0.45
CA SER A 113 -8.33 -16.06 -1.45
C SER A 113 -8.01 -16.67 -2.82
N PHE A 114 -7.99 -15.83 -3.86
CA PHE A 114 -7.36 -16.19 -5.13
C PHE A 114 -5.91 -15.71 -5.14
N ASN A 115 -5.04 -16.53 -4.55
CA ASN A 115 -3.61 -16.28 -4.45
C ASN A 115 -3.27 -14.90 -3.83
N GLY A 116 -4.00 -14.51 -2.79
CA GLY A 116 -3.86 -13.20 -2.14
C GLY A 116 -5.00 -12.22 -2.47
N ILE A 117 -5.82 -12.48 -3.48
CA ILE A 117 -6.99 -11.63 -3.79
C ILE A 117 -8.20 -12.08 -2.97
N THR A 118 -8.57 -11.30 -1.97
CA THR A 118 -9.74 -11.53 -1.11
C THR A 118 -10.97 -10.73 -1.55
N ARG A 119 -10.78 -9.70 -2.39
CA ARG A 119 -11.83 -8.78 -2.85
C ARG A 119 -11.60 -8.36 -4.28
N PHE A 120 -12.66 -8.39 -5.08
CA PHE A 120 -12.58 -8.05 -6.49
C PHE A 120 -13.93 -7.60 -7.04
N ASN A 121 -13.90 -7.07 -8.24
CA ASN A 121 -15.03 -6.61 -9.02
C ASN A 121 -15.14 -7.48 -10.28
N LEU A 122 -16.38 -7.75 -10.69
CA LEU A 122 -16.75 -8.42 -11.93
C LEU A 122 -17.56 -7.41 -12.74
N PHE A 123 -16.89 -6.67 -13.62
CA PHE A 123 -17.56 -5.68 -14.47
C PHE A 123 -18.18 -6.35 -15.69
N LEU A 124 -19.34 -5.87 -16.12
CA LEU A 124 -19.84 -6.22 -17.44
C LEU A 124 -18.88 -5.64 -18.50
N PRO A 125 -18.55 -6.37 -19.57
CA PRO A 125 -17.47 -5.96 -20.48
C PRO A 125 -17.67 -4.57 -21.10
N GLU A 126 -18.91 -4.20 -21.43
CA GLU A 126 -19.25 -2.90 -22.01
C GLU A 126 -18.94 -1.70 -21.11
N THR A 127 -18.94 -1.86 -19.77
CA THR A 127 -18.74 -0.74 -18.85
C THR A 127 -17.30 -0.25 -18.88
N ARG A 128 -16.36 -1.08 -19.36
CA ARG A 128 -14.91 -0.76 -19.40
C ARG A 128 -14.21 -1.20 -20.68
N LYS A 129 -14.94 -1.33 -21.80
CA LYS A 129 -14.35 -1.69 -23.10
C LYS A 129 -13.61 -3.05 -23.10
N GLY A 130 -14.09 -4.01 -22.31
CA GLY A 130 -13.68 -5.41 -22.35
C GLY A 130 -12.16 -5.59 -22.24
N GLU A 131 -11.58 -6.23 -23.25
CA GLU A 131 -10.17 -6.58 -23.29
C GLU A 131 -9.23 -5.37 -23.39
N ASN A 132 -9.72 -4.18 -23.74
CA ASN A 132 -8.90 -2.96 -23.74
C ASN A 132 -8.52 -2.54 -22.31
N GLU A 133 -9.39 -2.76 -21.32
CA GLU A 133 -9.06 -2.54 -19.90
C GLU A 133 -7.96 -3.51 -19.45
N VAL A 134 -8.06 -4.78 -19.87
CA VAL A 134 -7.05 -5.82 -19.60
C VAL A 134 -5.71 -5.44 -20.23
N PHE A 135 -5.72 -4.98 -21.49
CA PHE A 135 -4.52 -4.49 -22.16
C PHE A 135 -3.88 -3.34 -21.38
N TRP A 136 -4.67 -2.34 -20.97
CA TRP A 136 -4.13 -1.12 -20.38
C TRP A 136 -3.57 -1.34 -18.98
N THR A 137 -4.26 -2.13 -18.16
CA THR A 137 -3.76 -2.51 -16.83
C THR A 137 -2.48 -3.35 -16.92
N LEU A 138 -2.38 -4.25 -17.92
CA LEU A 138 -1.15 -4.97 -18.22
C LEU A 138 -0.03 -4.03 -18.69
N MET A 139 -0.34 -3.08 -19.58
CA MET A 139 0.62 -2.05 -20.06
C MET A 139 1.19 -1.26 -18.88
N LEU A 140 0.35 -0.79 -17.96
CA LEU A 140 0.78 -0.04 -16.78
C LEU A 140 1.69 -0.87 -15.85
N LYS A 141 1.42 -2.18 -15.71
CA LYS A 141 2.31 -3.10 -14.99
C LYS A 141 3.69 -3.16 -15.65
N TYR A 142 3.77 -3.26 -16.98
CA TYR A 142 5.03 -3.25 -17.74
C TYR A 142 5.78 -1.92 -17.64
N LEU A 143 5.07 -0.81 -17.43
CA LEU A 143 5.67 0.49 -17.15
C LEU A 143 6.14 0.62 -15.69
N GLY A 144 5.80 -0.31 -14.80
CA GLY A 144 6.17 -0.25 -13.39
C GLY A 144 5.25 0.63 -12.53
N PHE A 145 4.06 0.99 -13.02
CA PHE A 145 3.02 1.58 -12.18
C PHE A 145 2.29 0.49 -11.39
N PRO A 146 1.91 0.74 -10.13
CA PRO A 146 0.96 -0.12 -9.43
C PRO A 146 -0.34 -0.25 -10.23
N SER A 147 -0.68 -1.49 -10.58
CA SER A 147 -1.81 -1.78 -11.47
C SER A 147 -2.66 -2.91 -10.91
N LEU A 148 -3.97 -2.70 -10.89
CA LEU A 148 -4.93 -3.70 -10.42
C LEU A 148 -4.92 -4.90 -11.38
N TYR A 149 -4.66 -6.09 -10.85
CA TYR A 149 -4.79 -7.33 -11.59
C TYR A 149 -6.16 -7.43 -12.24
N THR A 150 -6.16 -7.49 -13.56
CA THR A 150 -7.36 -7.45 -14.38
C THR A 150 -7.29 -8.52 -15.45
N ARG A 151 -8.39 -9.25 -15.66
CA ARG A 151 -8.49 -10.30 -16.69
C ARG A 151 -9.93 -10.51 -17.15
N MET A 152 -10.11 -11.14 -18.31
CA MET A 152 -11.40 -11.67 -18.70
C MET A 152 -11.65 -13.02 -18.01
N ILE A 153 -12.87 -13.23 -17.55
CA ILE A 153 -13.34 -14.51 -17.02
C ILE A 153 -14.77 -14.80 -17.50
N GLU A 154 -15.17 -16.07 -17.40
CA GLU A 154 -16.57 -16.48 -17.44
C GLU A 154 -17.15 -16.50 -16.02
N VAL A 155 -18.39 -16.03 -15.87
CA VAL A 155 -19.12 -16.03 -14.60
C VAL A 155 -20.41 -16.80 -14.80
N ASN A 156 -20.64 -17.78 -13.93
CA ASN A 156 -21.92 -18.48 -13.82
C ASN A 156 -22.60 -18.05 -12.51
N LEU A 157 -23.66 -17.26 -12.59
CA LEU A 157 -24.45 -16.81 -11.44
C LEU A 157 -25.79 -17.54 -11.40
N ASN A 158 -25.91 -18.57 -10.56
CA ASN A 158 -27.12 -19.41 -10.44
C ASN A 158 -27.67 -19.87 -11.81
N GLY A 159 -26.78 -20.29 -12.73
CA GLY A 159 -27.14 -20.76 -14.07
C GLY A 159 -27.03 -19.70 -15.18
N ASN A 160 -26.91 -18.41 -14.84
CA ASN A 160 -26.74 -17.35 -15.83
C ASN A 160 -25.25 -17.18 -16.15
N ILE A 161 -24.85 -17.57 -17.37
CA ILE A 161 -23.46 -17.55 -17.81
C ILE A 161 -23.18 -16.28 -18.63
N TYR A 162 -22.13 -15.55 -18.28
CA TYR A 162 -21.70 -14.35 -18.99
C TYR A 162 -20.21 -14.09 -18.85
N LYS A 163 -19.64 -13.30 -19.77
CA LYS A 163 -18.26 -12.83 -19.65
C LYS A 163 -18.20 -11.59 -18.76
N ALA A 164 -17.18 -11.52 -17.92
CA ALA A 164 -16.92 -10.35 -17.08
C ALA A 164 -15.43 -9.97 -17.11
N ILE A 165 -15.16 -8.70 -16.80
CA ILE A 165 -13.82 -8.24 -16.46
C ILE A 165 -13.65 -8.45 -14.96
N PHE A 166 -12.82 -9.42 -14.58
CA PHE A 166 -12.31 -9.53 -13.22
C PHE A 166 -11.29 -8.42 -13.00
N GLN A 167 -11.46 -7.62 -11.95
CA GLN A 167 -10.47 -6.64 -11.50
C GLN A 167 -10.41 -6.64 -9.99
N GLU A 168 -9.24 -6.83 -9.41
CA GLU A 168 -9.08 -6.80 -7.96
C GLU A 168 -9.41 -5.44 -7.32
N ASP A 169 -9.74 -5.45 -6.03
CA ASP A 169 -9.82 -4.23 -5.23
C ASP A 169 -8.40 -3.77 -4.83
N ALA A 170 -8.20 -2.46 -4.68
CA ALA A 170 -6.97 -1.87 -4.15
C ALA A 170 -6.90 -2.06 -2.61
N THR A 171 -6.69 -3.29 -2.16
CA THR A 171 -6.59 -3.67 -0.74
C THR A 171 -5.14 -3.68 -0.25
N LYS A 172 -4.92 -4.08 1.00
CA LYS A 172 -3.59 -4.27 1.58
C LYS A 172 -2.74 -5.21 0.72
N GLU A 173 -3.31 -6.35 0.34
CA GLU A 173 -2.66 -7.39 -0.45
C GLU A 173 -2.27 -6.89 -1.86
N PHE A 174 -3.04 -5.93 -2.40
CA PHE A 174 -2.66 -5.24 -3.64
C PHE A 174 -1.41 -4.37 -3.45
N LEU A 175 -1.34 -3.60 -2.36
CA LEU A 175 -0.17 -2.78 -2.05
C LEU A 175 1.07 -3.66 -1.87
N GLU A 176 0.96 -4.72 -1.08
CA GLU A 176 2.07 -5.64 -0.78
C GLU A 176 2.60 -6.32 -2.05
N ARG A 177 1.71 -6.73 -2.97
CA ARG A 177 2.14 -7.29 -4.28
C ARG A 177 2.86 -6.28 -5.17
N ASN A 178 2.69 -4.99 -4.92
CA ASN A 178 3.43 -3.93 -5.59
C ASN A 178 4.63 -3.43 -4.76
N ASN A 179 5.09 -4.21 -3.77
CA ASN A 179 6.19 -3.87 -2.85
C ASN A 179 5.93 -2.56 -2.07
N LEU A 180 4.68 -2.39 -1.64
CA LEU A 180 4.24 -1.26 -0.82
C LEU A 180 3.61 -1.78 0.47
N THR A 181 4.10 -1.34 1.62
CA THR A 181 3.41 -1.55 2.91
C THR A 181 2.00 -0.95 2.86
N GLU A 182 1.07 -1.54 3.61
CA GLU A 182 -0.28 -1.02 3.78
C GLU A 182 -0.24 0.47 4.14
N THR A 183 -0.82 1.31 3.28
CA THR A 183 -0.84 2.77 3.42
C THR A 183 -2.12 3.34 2.79
N VAL A 184 -2.29 4.65 2.86
CA VAL A 184 -3.49 5.36 2.40
C VAL A 184 -3.60 5.35 0.88
N ILE A 185 -4.79 4.99 0.38
CA ILE A 185 -5.22 5.22 -1.00
C ILE A 185 -6.25 6.35 -0.99
N LEU A 186 -5.82 7.50 -1.49
CA LEU A 186 -6.64 8.71 -1.60
C LEU A 186 -7.47 8.64 -2.88
N LYS A 187 -8.75 9.02 -2.80
CA LYS A 187 -9.62 9.27 -3.95
C LYS A 187 -10.41 10.55 -3.76
N SER A 188 -10.90 11.12 -4.86
CA SER A 188 -11.85 12.22 -4.76
C SER A 188 -13.16 11.79 -4.10
N ASN A 189 -13.73 12.68 -3.30
CA ASN A 189 -15.04 12.51 -2.71
C ASN A 189 -16.11 12.72 -3.79
N ASP A 190 -16.99 11.75 -3.92
CA ASP A 190 -18.03 11.63 -4.94
C ASP A 190 -19.37 12.20 -4.45
N PHE A 191 -19.35 13.08 -3.44
CA PHE A 191 -20.59 13.65 -2.87
C PHE A 191 -21.42 14.44 -3.88
N ASP A 192 -20.78 14.97 -4.94
CA ASP A 192 -21.45 15.73 -6.01
C ASP A 192 -22.58 14.93 -6.68
N PHE A 193 -22.51 13.60 -6.72
CA PHE A 193 -23.59 12.75 -7.25
C PHE A 193 -24.88 12.78 -6.42
N TYR A 194 -24.80 13.28 -5.18
CA TYR A 194 -25.92 13.32 -4.24
C TYR A 194 -26.53 14.72 -4.08
N LEU A 195 -25.91 15.73 -4.71
CA LEU A 195 -26.29 17.14 -4.64
C LEU A 195 -27.11 17.58 -5.86
N ASN A 196 -28.05 18.50 -5.65
CA ASN A 196 -28.67 19.24 -6.75
C ASN A 196 -27.77 20.40 -7.23
N GLU A 197 -28.09 21.03 -8.36
CA GLU A 197 -27.25 22.10 -8.95
C GLU A 197 -27.02 23.29 -8.01
N LYS A 198 -28.05 23.70 -7.24
CA LYS A 198 -27.91 24.78 -6.25
C LYS A 198 -26.94 24.40 -5.13
N GLU A 199 -27.04 23.19 -4.62
CA GLU A 199 -26.12 22.68 -3.59
C GLU A 199 -24.69 22.54 -4.13
N LYS A 200 -24.51 22.04 -5.36
CA LYS A 200 -23.19 21.94 -6.01
C LYS A 200 -22.53 23.32 -6.12
N ASN A 201 -23.29 24.34 -6.52
CA ASN A 201 -22.76 25.71 -6.63
C ASN A 201 -22.32 26.27 -5.26
N ILE A 202 -23.07 25.97 -4.19
CA ILE A 202 -22.64 26.29 -2.82
C ILE A 202 -21.30 25.62 -2.51
N TYR A 203 -21.17 24.31 -2.73
CA TYR A 203 -19.93 23.58 -2.44
C TYR A 203 -18.73 24.09 -3.23
N LYS A 204 -18.91 24.39 -4.53
CA LYS A 204 -17.85 24.95 -5.39
C LYS A 204 -17.30 26.28 -4.87
N ASN A 205 -18.12 27.09 -4.19
CA ASN A 205 -17.68 28.35 -3.61
C ASN A 205 -16.73 28.14 -2.41
N TYR A 206 -16.96 27.09 -1.61
CA TYR A 206 -16.18 26.81 -0.41
C TYR A 206 -14.94 25.94 -0.67
N PHE A 207 -14.99 25.00 -1.63
CA PHE A 207 -13.86 24.11 -1.89
C PHE A 207 -13.75 23.69 -3.35
N ALA A 208 -12.52 23.47 -3.82
CA ALA A 208 -12.25 23.08 -5.20
C ALA A 208 -12.38 21.57 -5.44
N SER A 209 -11.97 20.73 -4.46
CA SER A 209 -12.07 19.27 -4.56
C SER A 209 -11.86 18.61 -3.21
N SER A 210 -12.80 17.79 -2.73
CA SER A 210 -12.67 17.04 -1.47
C SER A 210 -12.12 15.63 -1.74
N PHE A 211 -11.43 15.05 -0.76
CA PHE A 211 -10.84 13.73 -0.85
C PHE A 211 -11.21 12.86 0.36
N VAL A 212 -11.28 11.56 0.12
CA VAL A 212 -11.56 10.51 1.10
C VAL A 212 -10.64 9.31 0.86
N ILE A 213 -10.59 8.40 1.82
CA ILE A 213 -9.77 7.20 1.79
C ILE A 213 -10.55 6.05 1.19
N ASP A 214 -10.04 5.46 0.11
CA ASP A 214 -10.67 4.35 -0.60
C ASP A 214 -10.50 3.02 0.16
N ASN A 215 -9.31 2.78 0.72
CA ASN A 215 -8.98 1.58 1.49
C ASN A 215 -9.21 1.79 3.00
N ASN A 216 -10.48 2.00 3.36
CA ASN A 216 -10.92 2.31 4.72
C ASN A 216 -10.42 1.37 5.85
N ASN A 217 -10.06 0.12 5.52
CA ASN A 217 -9.49 -0.83 6.47
C ASN A 217 -8.18 -0.34 7.10
N PHE A 218 -7.43 0.57 6.46
CA PHE A 218 -6.21 1.15 7.00
C PHE A 218 -6.47 2.02 8.25
N LEU A 219 -7.67 2.59 8.39
CA LEU A 219 -8.04 3.56 9.44
C LEU A 219 -8.39 2.87 10.77
N LYS A 220 -7.41 2.21 11.39
CA LYS A 220 -7.57 1.34 12.58
C LYS A 220 -7.36 2.09 13.90
N ASN A 221 -6.57 3.16 13.90
CA ASN A 221 -6.11 3.86 15.11
C ASN A 221 -5.83 5.36 14.86
N LYS A 222 -5.46 6.10 15.92
CA LYS A 222 -5.16 7.54 15.85
C LYS A 222 -4.07 7.87 14.82
N ILE A 223 -2.99 7.08 14.76
CA ILE A 223 -1.86 7.31 13.87
C ILE A 223 -2.25 7.10 12.40
N SER A 224 -2.95 6.01 12.07
CA SER A 224 -3.47 5.80 10.70
C SER A 224 -4.43 6.90 10.24
N ASN A 225 -5.28 7.41 11.15
CA ASN A 225 -6.15 8.56 10.86
C ASN A 225 -5.34 9.84 10.64
N PHE A 226 -4.24 10.03 11.38
CA PHE A 226 -3.30 11.12 11.14
C PHE A 226 -2.64 11.03 9.77
N ILE A 227 -2.09 9.87 9.40
CA ILE A 227 -1.45 9.64 8.09
C ILE A 227 -2.43 9.96 6.95
N ALA A 228 -3.68 9.51 7.07
CA ALA A 228 -4.73 9.81 6.09
C ALA A 228 -5.07 11.30 6.02
N SER A 229 -5.17 11.95 7.17
CA SER A 229 -5.42 13.39 7.29
C SER A 229 -4.27 14.21 6.70
N GLU A 230 -3.02 13.79 6.91
CA GLU A 230 -1.83 14.43 6.34
C GLU A 230 -1.81 14.29 4.81
N ALA A 231 -2.17 13.12 4.27
CA ALA A 231 -2.30 12.92 2.83
C ALA A 231 -3.32 13.90 2.21
N ILE A 232 -4.46 14.10 2.86
CA ILE A 232 -5.49 15.07 2.44
C ILE A 232 -4.94 16.50 2.50
N ALA A 233 -4.24 16.87 3.57
CA ALA A 233 -3.63 18.19 3.69
C ALA A 233 -2.60 18.44 2.58
N LEU A 234 -1.72 17.48 2.28
CA LEU A 234 -0.74 17.58 1.20
C LEU A 234 -1.38 17.68 -0.19
N LYS A 235 -2.54 17.05 -0.39
CA LYS A 235 -3.30 17.15 -1.65
C LYS A 235 -3.78 18.56 -1.96
N ALA A 236 -3.95 19.40 -0.94
CA ALA A 236 -4.32 20.82 -1.08
C ALA A 236 -3.15 21.74 -1.49
N ASN A 237 -1.93 21.21 -1.70
CA ASN A 237 -0.81 22.00 -2.22
C ASN A 237 -1.08 22.44 -3.67
N ILE A 238 -0.72 23.68 -4.00
CA ILE A 238 -0.81 24.21 -5.38
C ILE A 238 0.07 23.38 -6.33
N ASP A 239 1.26 23.01 -5.86
CA ASP A 239 2.25 22.21 -6.61
C ASP A 239 2.09 20.69 -6.34
N PHE A 240 0.88 20.19 -6.07
CA PHE A 240 0.66 18.78 -5.73
C PHE A 240 1.27 17.80 -6.75
N ASN A 241 1.20 18.11 -8.06
CA ASN A 241 1.76 17.26 -9.11
C ASN A 241 3.28 17.02 -8.94
N LYS A 242 4.03 17.97 -8.35
CA LYS A 242 5.47 17.80 -8.06
C LYS A 242 5.75 16.76 -6.96
N LYS A 243 4.73 16.37 -6.19
CA LYS A 243 4.78 15.31 -5.17
C LYS A 243 4.30 13.95 -5.69
N VAL A 244 3.79 13.89 -6.92
CA VAL A 244 3.29 12.65 -7.53
C VAL A 244 4.35 12.06 -8.46
N LEU A 245 4.71 10.80 -8.23
CA LEU A 245 5.70 10.09 -9.01
C LEU A 245 5.21 9.90 -10.45
N ASN A 246 6.05 10.31 -11.43
CA ASN A 246 5.80 10.16 -12.87
C ASN A 246 4.45 10.74 -13.35
N GLU A 247 3.91 11.77 -12.71
CA GLU A 247 2.57 12.31 -13.02
C GLU A 247 2.43 12.83 -14.45
N ASP A 248 3.45 13.50 -14.97
CA ASP A 248 3.40 14.06 -16.33
C ASP A 248 3.33 12.93 -17.37
N PHE A 249 4.14 11.89 -17.20
CA PHE A 249 4.11 10.69 -18.05
C PHE A 249 2.79 9.93 -17.89
N PHE A 250 2.32 9.71 -16.66
CA PHE A 250 1.04 9.07 -16.40
C PHE A 250 -0.09 9.84 -17.11
N THR A 251 -0.11 11.17 -16.98
CA THR A 251 -1.14 12.01 -17.59
C THR A 251 -1.07 11.99 -19.12
N SER A 252 0.12 12.04 -19.72
CA SER A 252 0.29 12.09 -21.17
C SER A 252 -0.24 10.82 -21.85
N ILE A 253 0.10 9.64 -21.33
CA ILE A 253 -0.35 8.36 -21.91
C ILE A 253 -1.86 8.16 -21.72
N HIS A 254 -2.42 8.60 -20.60
CA HIS A 254 -3.87 8.48 -20.36
C HIS A 254 -4.67 9.48 -21.18
N LYS A 255 -4.17 10.71 -21.42
CA LYS A 255 -4.83 11.65 -22.35
C LYS A 255 -5.02 11.04 -23.74
N LYS A 256 -4.07 10.20 -24.15
CA LYS A 256 -4.04 9.56 -25.46
C LYS A 256 -5.03 8.39 -25.56
N TYR A 257 -5.03 7.50 -24.58
CA TYR A 257 -5.69 6.19 -24.68
C TYR A 257 -6.78 5.92 -23.64
N ALA A 258 -6.79 6.64 -22.52
CA ALA A 258 -7.59 6.31 -21.34
C ALA A 258 -8.06 7.59 -20.59
N TYR A 259 -8.57 8.57 -21.35
CA TYR A 259 -8.84 9.93 -20.86
C TYR A 259 -9.84 9.95 -19.69
N HIS A 260 -10.79 9.01 -19.64
CA HIS A 260 -11.77 8.96 -18.57
C HIS A 260 -11.14 8.72 -17.18
N GLY A 261 -9.98 8.04 -17.13
CA GLY A 261 -9.22 7.80 -15.89
C GLY A 261 -8.54 9.06 -15.35
N LEU A 262 -8.53 10.15 -16.10
CA LEU A 262 -8.05 11.46 -15.65
C LEU A 262 -9.15 12.35 -15.07
N ALA A 263 -10.42 11.95 -15.18
CA ALA A 263 -11.51 12.66 -14.53
C ALA A 263 -11.30 12.68 -13.02
N THR A 264 -11.61 13.81 -12.36
CA THR A 264 -11.37 14.01 -10.92
C THR A 264 -11.88 12.85 -10.06
N ILE A 265 -13.08 12.34 -10.34
CA ILE A 265 -13.71 11.22 -9.62
C ILE A 265 -12.96 9.88 -9.76
N ASN A 266 -12.16 9.71 -10.83
CA ASN A 266 -11.42 8.49 -11.13
C ASN A 266 -9.95 8.58 -10.70
N ARG A 267 -9.46 9.78 -10.32
CA ARG A 267 -8.10 9.96 -9.82
C ARG A 267 -7.93 9.30 -8.45
N LYS A 268 -6.98 8.37 -8.37
CA LYS A 268 -6.54 7.76 -7.11
C LYS A 268 -5.05 7.93 -6.93
N TYR A 269 -4.62 8.04 -5.67
CA TYR A 269 -3.22 8.19 -5.31
C TYR A 269 -2.87 7.35 -4.10
N ILE A 270 -1.79 6.58 -4.17
CA ILE A 270 -1.22 5.88 -3.02
C ILE A 270 -0.26 6.84 -2.32
N TYR A 271 -0.44 7.10 -1.03
CA TYR A 271 0.44 8.00 -0.26
C TYR A 271 1.61 7.23 0.37
N ILE A 272 2.83 7.73 0.18
CA ILE A 272 4.07 7.21 0.75
C ILE A 272 4.50 8.14 1.90
N PRO A 273 4.18 7.84 3.16
CA PRO A 273 4.29 8.80 4.25
C PRO A 273 5.73 9.19 4.57
N TYR A 274 6.65 8.23 4.62
CA TYR A 274 8.07 8.46 4.87
C TYR A 274 8.80 9.24 3.77
N LYS A 275 8.22 9.40 2.57
CA LYS A 275 8.75 10.29 1.50
C LYS A 275 7.92 11.56 1.30
N LYS A 276 6.74 11.68 1.94
CA LYS A 276 5.75 12.75 1.71
C LYS A 276 5.35 12.90 0.24
N MET A 277 5.11 11.75 -0.41
CA MET A 277 4.91 11.61 -1.84
C MET A 277 3.72 10.74 -2.20
N PHE A 278 3.34 10.76 -3.47
CA PHE A 278 2.21 10.01 -3.99
C PHE A 278 2.58 9.21 -5.23
N VAL A 279 1.96 8.05 -5.41
CA VAL A 279 2.04 7.25 -6.63
C VAL A 279 0.65 7.23 -7.27
N PRO A 280 0.52 7.57 -8.57
CA PRO A 280 -0.79 7.56 -9.23
C PRO A 280 -1.28 6.12 -9.38
N LEU A 281 -2.58 5.91 -9.15
CA LEU A 281 -3.25 4.63 -9.31
C LEU A 281 -4.35 4.75 -10.35
N TYR A 282 -4.24 3.98 -11.43
CA TYR A 282 -5.22 3.95 -12.51
C TYR A 282 -6.55 3.33 -12.07
N TYR A 283 -7.66 3.92 -12.53
CA TYR A 283 -9.01 3.38 -12.39
C TYR A 283 -9.92 3.96 -13.47
N ASP A 284 -10.71 3.11 -14.11
CA ASP A 284 -11.82 3.50 -15.01
C ASP A 284 -11.42 4.41 -16.20
N GLY A 285 -10.54 3.90 -17.06
CA GLY A 285 -9.98 4.69 -18.17
C GLY A 285 -10.87 4.85 -19.40
N ASN A 286 -11.88 3.97 -19.56
CA ASN A 286 -12.64 3.82 -20.80
C ASN A 286 -11.70 3.71 -22.02
N VAL A 287 -10.85 2.68 -22.01
CA VAL A 287 -9.66 2.58 -22.87
C VAL A 287 -10.04 2.43 -24.35
N GLN A 288 -9.47 3.29 -25.20
CA GLN A 288 -9.73 3.34 -26.63
C GLN A 288 -8.46 3.54 -27.44
N PHE A 289 -8.32 2.79 -28.53
CA PHE A 289 -7.19 2.87 -29.46
C PHE A 289 -7.65 3.49 -30.78
N LEU A 290 -7.72 4.82 -30.82
CA LEU A 290 -8.20 5.57 -31.98
C LEU A 290 -7.09 5.73 -33.04
N PRO A 291 -7.38 5.53 -34.34
CA PRO A 291 -6.44 5.81 -35.43
C PRO A 291 -5.92 7.26 -35.38
N GLY A 292 -4.67 7.47 -35.83
CA GLY A 292 -4.05 8.79 -35.90
C GLY A 292 -3.51 9.34 -34.57
N LYS A 293 -3.81 8.70 -33.43
CA LYS A 293 -3.18 9.07 -32.15
C LYS A 293 -1.83 8.41 -31.97
N THR A 294 -1.64 7.16 -32.41
CA THR A 294 -0.47 6.34 -32.10
C THR A 294 0.66 6.46 -33.14
N ASN A 295 1.93 6.56 -32.70
CA ASN A 295 3.08 6.46 -33.60
C ASN A 295 3.50 4.99 -33.82
N CYS A 296 2.99 4.35 -34.87
CA CYS A 296 3.33 2.96 -35.20
C CYS A 296 4.74 2.74 -35.78
N LYS A 297 5.60 3.77 -35.81
CA LYS A 297 7.01 3.62 -36.24
C LYS A 297 7.93 3.16 -35.11
N ALA A 298 7.46 3.20 -33.87
CA ALA A 298 8.23 2.78 -32.70
C ALA A 298 8.64 1.31 -32.82
N LYS A 299 9.91 1.01 -32.52
CA LYS A 299 10.44 -0.35 -32.48
C LYS A 299 10.66 -0.78 -31.05
N ILE A 300 10.27 -1.99 -30.73
CA ILE A 300 10.44 -2.61 -29.42
C ILE A 300 11.19 -3.92 -29.53
N ASP A 301 11.84 -4.30 -28.44
CA ASP A 301 12.48 -5.61 -28.31
C ASP A 301 11.43 -6.72 -28.52
N SER A 302 11.76 -7.68 -29.40
CA SER A 302 10.87 -8.76 -29.76
C SER A 302 10.53 -9.68 -28.59
N LYS A 303 11.46 -9.90 -27.65
CA LYS A 303 11.22 -10.72 -26.45
C LYS A 303 10.21 -10.05 -25.53
N ILE A 304 10.29 -8.73 -25.37
CA ILE A 304 9.31 -7.95 -24.57
C ILE A 304 7.93 -8.05 -25.20
N LEU A 305 7.83 -7.82 -26.51
CA LEU A 305 6.57 -7.95 -27.25
C LEU A 305 5.99 -9.36 -27.14
N ASP A 306 6.81 -10.40 -27.31
CA ASP A 306 6.36 -11.79 -27.22
C ASP A 306 5.90 -12.16 -25.82
N LYS A 307 6.57 -11.67 -24.77
CA LYS A 307 6.10 -11.84 -23.38
C LYS A 307 4.74 -11.16 -23.21
N PHE A 308 4.61 -9.90 -23.63
CA PHE A 308 3.36 -9.15 -23.51
C PHE A 308 2.21 -9.82 -24.29
N LYS A 309 2.48 -10.34 -25.49
CA LYS A 309 1.52 -11.14 -26.28
C LYS A 309 1.03 -12.38 -25.52
N ARG A 310 1.95 -13.13 -24.88
CA ARG A 310 1.58 -14.31 -24.09
C ARG A 310 0.76 -13.93 -22.86
N ASP A 311 1.20 -12.91 -22.12
CA ASP A 311 0.53 -12.46 -20.90
C ASP A 311 -0.87 -11.92 -21.23
N PHE A 312 -1.00 -11.08 -22.26
CA PHE A 312 -2.29 -10.59 -22.73
C PHE A 312 -3.22 -11.73 -23.17
N LYS A 313 -2.70 -12.72 -23.92
CA LYS A 313 -3.50 -13.88 -24.33
C LYS A 313 -3.96 -14.69 -23.13
N SER A 314 -3.10 -14.87 -22.12
CA SER A 314 -3.46 -15.56 -20.88
C SER A 314 -4.58 -14.84 -20.11
N LEU A 315 -4.50 -13.50 -20.00
CA LEU A 315 -5.47 -12.71 -19.25
C LEU A 315 -6.78 -12.46 -20.02
N SER A 316 -6.73 -12.29 -21.33
CA SER A 316 -7.91 -11.91 -22.13
C SER A 316 -8.56 -13.06 -22.90
N GLY A 317 -7.83 -14.15 -23.13
CA GLY A 317 -8.21 -15.21 -24.07
C GLY A 317 -8.09 -14.82 -25.55
N LYS A 318 -7.58 -13.62 -25.88
CA LYS A 318 -7.44 -13.11 -27.25
C LYS A 318 -6.00 -12.79 -27.62
N ARG A 319 -5.70 -12.81 -28.92
CA ARG A 319 -4.43 -12.29 -29.46
C ARG A 319 -4.50 -10.76 -29.56
N LEU A 320 -3.34 -10.10 -29.48
CA LEU A 320 -3.27 -8.66 -29.74
C LEU A 320 -3.67 -8.36 -31.19
N SER A 321 -4.38 -7.27 -31.37
CA SER A 321 -4.55 -6.64 -32.69
C SER A 321 -3.28 -5.88 -33.09
N LYS A 322 -3.11 -5.63 -34.39
CA LYS A 322 -2.00 -4.79 -34.90
C LYS A 322 -1.99 -3.40 -34.26
N MET A 323 -3.18 -2.82 -34.01
CA MET A 323 -3.29 -1.52 -33.33
C MET A 323 -2.80 -1.60 -31.88
N GLN A 324 -3.15 -2.64 -31.14
CA GLN A 324 -2.65 -2.83 -29.77
C GLN A 324 -1.14 -3.06 -29.72
N GLU A 325 -0.58 -3.81 -30.67
CA GLU A 325 0.88 -3.96 -30.79
C GLU A 325 1.56 -2.60 -31.03
N CYS A 326 0.98 -1.79 -31.91
CA CYS A 326 1.44 -0.42 -32.16
C CYS A 326 1.32 0.48 -30.92
N VAL A 327 0.20 0.43 -30.18
CA VAL A 327 0.01 1.20 -28.93
C VAL A 327 1.00 0.78 -27.86
N PHE A 328 1.23 -0.53 -27.72
CA PHE A 328 2.22 -1.07 -26.78
C PHE A 328 3.62 -0.54 -27.12
N ALA A 329 4.01 -0.59 -28.40
CA ALA A 329 5.29 -0.10 -28.86
C ALA A 329 5.48 1.41 -28.64
N ASP A 330 4.51 2.23 -29.05
CA ASP A 330 4.51 3.69 -28.88
C ASP A 330 4.56 4.10 -27.41
N THR A 331 3.81 3.42 -26.54
CA THR A 331 3.77 3.74 -25.10
C THR A 331 5.08 3.36 -24.42
N LEU A 332 5.66 2.20 -24.75
CA LEU A 332 6.93 1.77 -24.19
C LEU A 332 8.10 2.65 -24.68
N ASP A 333 8.12 3.02 -25.95
CA ASP A 333 9.08 3.98 -26.50
C ASP A 333 8.99 5.33 -25.77
N SER A 334 7.78 5.85 -25.59
CA SER A 334 7.52 7.08 -24.83
C SER A 334 7.96 7.00 -23.35
N SER A 335 8.09 5.79 -22.79
CA SER A 335 8.52 5.59 -21.41
C SER A 335 10.04 5.69 -21.22
N GLN A 336 10.82 5.46 -22.28
CA GLN A 336 12.28 5.44 -22.20
C GLN A 336 12.82 6.81 -21.75
N GLY A 337 13.41 6.85 -20.54
CA GLY A 337 13.92 8.08 -19.92
C GLY A 337 12.89 8.95 -19.19
N ASN A 338 11.59 8.67 -19.36
CA ASN A 338 10.51 9.44 -18.74
C ASN A 338 9.93 8.79 -17.47
N ILE A 339 10.19 7.50 -17.25
CA ILE A 339 9.72 6.78 -16.07
C ILE A 339 10.87 6.51 -15.09
N LYS A 340 10.65 6.89 -13.82
CA LYS A 340 11.57 6.60 -12.71
C LYS A 340 10.93 5.60 -11.77
N LYS A 341 11.72 4.64 -11.27
CA LYS A 341 11.24 3.73 -10.21
C LYS A 341 11.06 4.51 -8.89
N LEU A 342 10.21 4.00 -8.00
CA LEU A 342 10.01 4.63 -6.68
C LEU A 342 11.32 4.73 -5.88
N SER A 343 12.19 3.72 -6.00
CA SER A 343 13.50 3.69 -5.35
C SER A 343 14.46 4.75 -5.86
N GLU A 344 14.32 5.17 -7.13
CA GLU A 344 15.13 6.23 -7.74
C GLU A 344 14.64 7.64 -7.36
N PHE A 345 13.48 7.73 -6.69
CA PHE A 345 12.98 9.00 -6.20
C PHE A 345 13.43 9.24 -4.76
N PHE A 346 14.31 10.22 -4.62
CA PHE A 346 14.80 10.74 -3.34
C PHE A 346 13.89 11.90 -2.91
N PRO A 347 13.46 11.95 -1.63
CA PRO A 347 12.71 13.10 -1.13
C PRO A 347 13.51 14.38 -1.36
N LYS A 348 12.82 15.49 -1.67
CA LYS A 348 13.46 16.79 -1.93
C LYS A 348 13.20 17.73 -0.76
N GLN A 349 14.27 18.35 -0.26
CA GLN A 349 14.22 19.30 0.85
C GLN A 349 13.38 20.56 0.53
N LYS A 350 13.45 21.08 -0.71
CA LYS A 350 12.85 22.37 -1.11
C LYS A 350 11.57 22.21 -1.94
N ILE A 351 10.63 21.37 -1.50
CA ILE A 351 9.30 21.32 -2.14
C ILE A 351 8.45 22.48 -1.60
N ASN A 352 7.95 23.33 -2.49
CA ASN A 352 6.99 24.39 -2.14
C ASN A 352 5.72 23.77 -1.55
N ASN A 353 5.39 24.14 -0.31
CA ASN A 353 4.22 23.65 0.42
C ASN A 353 3.07 24.67 0.47
N LYS A 354 3.08 25.68 -0.41
CA LYS A 354 1.98 26.65 -0.53
C LYS A 354 0.67 25.91 -0.82
N LYS A 355 -0.32 26.14 0.04
CA LYS A 355 -1.67 25.57 -0.04
C LYS A 355 -2.58 26.43 -0.91
N ASP A 356 -3.63 25.82 -1.44
CA ASP A 356 -4.72 26.52 -2.11
C ASP A 356 -5.32 27.62 -1.22
N LEU A 357 -5.70 28.74 -1.84
CA LEU A 357 -6.20 29.92 -1.13
C LEU A 357 -7.50 29.65 -0.37
N LYS A 358 -8.41 28.82 -0.89
CA LYS A 358 -9.68 28.49 -0.20
C LYS A 358 -9.39 27.70 1.07
N TYR A 359 -8.47 26.74 0.98
CA TYR A 359 -8.00 25.96 2.12
C TYR A 359 -7.38 26.85 3.20
N LEU A 360 -6.50 27.79 2.83
CA LEU A 360 -5.87 28.71 3.78
C LEU A 360 -6.89 29.61 4.47
N LYS A 361 -7.84 30.18 3.71
CA LYS A 361 -8.89 31.03 4.26
C LYS A 361 -9.74 30.30 5.30
N ILE A 362 -10.17 29.07 5.02
CA ILE A 362 -10.97 28.31 5.99
C ILE A 362 -10.13 27.87 7.20
N LYS A 363 -8.87 27.45 6.99
CA LYS A 363 -7.95 27.10 8.09
C LYS A 363 -7.78 28.28 9.05
N ASN A 364 -7.51 29.47 8.53
CA ASN A 364 -7.33 30.67 9.35
C ASN A 364 -8.60 31.02 10.13
N LYS A 365 -9.79 30.95 9.50
CA LYS A 365 -11.07 31.15 10.20
C LYS A 365 -11.27 30.18 11.38
N ILE A 366 -10.88 28.91 11.20
CA ILE A 366 -10.98 27.91 12.26
C ILE A 366 -9.98 28.20 13.38
N ILE A 367 -8.74 28.59 13.05
CA ILE A 367 -7.73 28.94 14.05
C ILE A 367 -8.18 30.15 14.87
N SER A 368 -8.62 31.23 14.21
CA SER A 368 -9.13 32.42 14.91
C SER A 368 -10.33 32.09 15.81
N PHE A 369 -11.22 31.20 15.38
CA PHE A 369 -12.33 30.72 16.23
C PHE A 369 -11.83 30.05 17.51
N PHE A 370 -10.77 29.23 17.46
CA PHE A 370 -10.18 28.61 18.64
C PHE A 370 -9.41 29.59 19.54
N GLU A 371 -8.89 30.68 18.97
CA GLU A 371 -8.22 31.75 19.73
C GLU A 371 -9.24 32.65 20.45
N GLU A 372 -10.40 32.92 19.83
CA GLU A 372 -11.47 33.75 20.39
C GLU A 372 -12.33 33.01 21.43
N GLU A 373 -12.74 31.76 21.17
CA GLU A 373 -13.44 30.94 22.15
C GLU A 373 -12.41 30.22 23.04
N ASN A 374 -12.03 30.82 24.18
CA ASN A 374 -11.27 30.15 25.25
C ASN A 374 -11.78 28.71 25.43
N ILE A 375 -10.92 27.73 25.12
CA ILE A 375 -11.23 26.30 24.92
C ILE A 375 -11.93 25.70 26.14
N ASN A 376 -13.24 25.89 26.29
CA ASN A 376 -14.10 25.14 27.20
C ASN A 376 -15.55 25.60 27.06
N LYS A 377 -16.30 24.93 26.18
CA LYS A 377 -17.72 24.59 26.39
C LYS A 377 -18.21 23.65 25.29
N ASN A 378 -18.48 22.41 25.67
CA ASN A 378 -19.32 21.48 24.89
C ASN A 378 -20.72 22.10 24.74
N LYS A 379 -20.92 22.96 23.74
CA LYS A 379 -22.27 23.41 23.36
C LYS A 379 -22.97 22.26 22.63
N ASN A 380 -23.70 21.45 23.39
CA ASN A 380 -24.69 20.54 22.83
C ASN A 380 -25.81 21.37 22.22
N LEU A 381 -25.83 21.52 20.90
CA LEU A 381 -26.91 22.22 20.19
C LEU A 381 -27.65 21.23 19.29
N LYS A 382 -28.84 20.82 19.77
CA LYS A 382 -29.70 19.83 19.12
C LYS A 382 -30.45 20.34 17.88
N ASN A 383 -30.37 21.62 17.50
CA ASN A 383 -31.01 22.11 16.27
C ASN A 383 -30.15 23.18 15.58
N ILE A 384 -29.48 22.81 14.49
CA ILE A 384 -28.91 23.78 13.54
C ILE A 384 -30.05 24.20 12.60
N SER A 385 -30.65 25.37 12.86
CA SER A 385 -31.73 25.96 12.04
C SER A 385 -31.23 26.69 10.78
N GLU A 386 -29.98 26.45 10.36
CA GLU A 386 -29.32 27.15 9.26
C GLU A 386 -28.55 26.17 8.38
N LYS A 387 -28.34 26.54 7.11
CA LYS A 387 -27.49 25.76 6.20
C LYS A 387 -26.04 25.94 6.59
N VAL A 388 -25.34 24.82 6.81
CA VAL A 388 -23.94 24.81 7.23
C VAL A 388 -23.08 23.91 6.36
N ILE A 389 -21.80 24.27 6.24
CA ILE A 389 -20.74 23.38 5.75
C ILE A 389 -20.02 22.79 6.95
N ILE A 390 -19.88 21.47 6.98
CA ILE A 390 -19.15 20.76 8.03
C ILE A 390 -17.71 20.56 7.57
N TYR A 391 -16.75 20.95 8.41
CA TYR A 391 -15.33 20.69 8.21
C TYR A 391 -14.79 19.72 9.25
N SER A 392 -14.14 18.64 8.83
CA SER A 392 -13.44 17.72 9.73
C SER A 392 -11.93 17.88 9.57
N PHE A 393 -11.17 17.89 10.66
CA PHE A 393 -9.70 18.03 10.62
C PHE A 393 -9.06 17.50 11.90
N ILE A 394 -7.74 17.39 11.89
CA ILE A 394 -6.94 17.14 13.09
C ILE A 394 -6.26 18.45 13.48
N PHE A 395 -6.33 18.83 14.75
CA PHE A 395 -5.60 19.97 15.30
C PHE A 395 -4.98 19.56 16.62
N ASN A 396 -3.66 19.71 16.76
CA ASN A 396 -2.91 19.32 17.95
C ASN A 396 -3.21 17.89 18.43
N ASP A 397 -3.20 16.92 17.50
CA ASP A 397 -3.48 15.49 17.74
C ASP A 397 -4.91 15.15 18.23
N ASN A 398 -5.79 16.14 18.28
CA ASN A 398 -7.22 15.98 18.54
C ASN A 398 -8.03 16.08 17.24
N PHE A 399 -9.13 15.34 17.17
CA PHE A 399 -10.01 15.29 16.00
C PHE A 399 -11.19 16.24 16.22
N TYR A 400 -11.54 17.05 15.22
CA TYR A 400 -12.61 18.04 15.33
C TYR A 400 -13.56 18.03 14.14
N ASN A 401 -14.77 18.51 14.39
CA ASN A 401 -15.73 18.95 13.38
C ASN A 401 -16.18 20.39 13.66
N CYS A 402 -15.98 21.30 12.72
CA CYS A 402 -16.49 22.66 12.78
C CYS A 402 -17.66 22.87 11.81
N TYR A 403 -18.60 23.74 12.20
CA TYR A 403 -19.81 24.02 11.43
C TYR A 403 -19.76 25.48 10.98
N LEU A 404 -19.60 25.69 9.67
CA LEU A 404 -19.58 27.01 9.06
C LEU A 404 -20.97 27.36 8.52
N THR A 405 -21.55 28.48 8.93
CA THR A 405 -22.82 28.98 8.42
C THR A 405 -22.66 29.56 7.02
N ILE A 406 -23.53 29.16 6.08
CA ILE A 406 -23.43 29.60 4.69
C ILE A 406 -23.84 31.08 4.54
N LYS A 407 -24.77 31.55 5.36
CA LYS A 407 -25.35 32.90 5.30
C LYS A 407 -24.32 34.02 5.51
N ASP A 408 -23.45 33.87 6.52
CA ASP A 408 -22.46 34.88 6.93
C ASP A 408 -21.01 34.37 6.79
N GLY A 409 -20.81 33.09 6.47
CA GLY A 409 -19.49 32.50 6.26
C GLY A 409 -18.65 32.39 7.53
N LYS A 410 -19.27 32.37 8.72
CA LYS A 410 -18.59 32.28 10.02
C LYS A 410 -18.62 30.86 10.59
N ILE A 411 -17.64 30.54 11.45
CA ILE A 411 -17.67 29.30 12.23
C ILE A 411 -18.65 29.50 13.38
N LYS A 412 -19.70 28.67 13.44
CA LYS A 412 -20.72 28.74 14.49
C LYS A 412 -20.28 28.03 15.77
N PHE A 413 -19.71 26.84 15.62
CA PHE A 413 -19.12 26.06 16.70
C PHE A 413 -18.24 24.93 16.15
N CYS A 414 -17.39 24.38 17.02
CA CYS A 414 -16.56 23.22 16.75
C CYS A 414 -16.71 22.18 17.88
N ASN A 415 -16.76 20.91 17.51
CA ASN A 415 -16.85 19.79 18.46
C ASN A 415 -15.62 18.90 18.31
N GLN A 416 -14.99 18.54 19.43
CA GLN A 416 -14.04 17.43 19.44
C GLN A 416 -14.79 16.11 19.21
N ILE A 417 -14.19 15.21 18.45
CA ILE A 417 -14.75 13.88 18.15
C ILE A 417 -13.71 12.80 18.41
N ASP A 418 -14.17 11.56 18.58
CA ASP A 418 -13.28 10.43 18.75
C ASP A 418 -12.67 9.97 17.41
N SER A 419 -11.57 9.22 17.51
CA SER A 419 -10.81 8.74 16.35
C SER A 419 -11.62 7.81 15.42
N LYS A 420 -12.53 6.99 15.98
CA LYS A 420 -13.36 6.07 15.20
C LYS A 420 -14.42 6.84 14.41
N THR A 421 -15.00 7.88 15.00
CA THR A 421 -15.91 8.79 14.30
C THR A 421 -15.17 9.55 13.18
N TYR A 422 -13.99 10.09 13.46
CA TYR A 422 -13.16 10.75 12.45
C TYR A 422 -12.82 9.83 11.27
N GLY A 423 -12.34 8.61 11.54
CA GLY A 423 -12.03 7.61 10.51
C GLY A 423 -13.21 7.28 9.60
N LYS A 424 -14.45 7.26 10.13
CA LYS A 424 -15.66 7.10 9.31
C LYS A 424 -15.92 8.30 8.39
N LEU A 425 -15.71 9.52 8.87
CA LEU A 425 -15.93 10.74 8.09
C LEU A 425 -15.00 10.81 6.88
N ILE A 426 -13.74 10.40 7.04
CA ILE A 426 -12.74 10.47 5.98
C ILE A 426 -12.71 9.26 5.05
N SER A 427 -13.54 8.24 5.28
CA SER A 427 -13.61 7.02 4.44
C SER A 427 -14.96 6.77 3.77
N GLN A 428 -16.01 7.48 4.18
CA GLN A 428 -17.37 7.22 3.73
C GLN A 428 -17.88 8.32 2.81
N SER A 429 -17.64 8.11 1.52
CA SER A 429 -18.39 8.70 0.41
C SER A 429 -19.90 8.76 0.64
N GLY A 430 -20.48 9.94 0.39
CA GLY A 430 -21.92 10.13 0.33
C GLY A 430 -22.67 10.16 1.67
N ARG A 431 -22.00 10.34 2.83
CA ARG A 431 -22.70 10.60 4.10
C ARG A 431 -22.82 12.11 4.35
N TYR A 432 -24.06 12.56 4.54
CA TYR A 432 -24.38 13.95 4.86
C TYR A 432 -25.20 14.06 6.15
N LYS A 433 -25.20 15.25 6.73
CA LYS A 433 -26.20 15.69 7.71
C LYS A 433 -27.19 16.62 7.02
N LEU A 434 -28.49 16.49 7.31
CA LEU A 434 -29.47 17.47 6.88
C LEU A 434 -29.46 18.65 7.86
N THR A 435 -29.28 19.85 7.34
CA THR A 435 -29.33 21.11 8.10
C THR A 435 -30.14 22.12 7.30
N ASP A 436 -31.31 22.54 7.78
CA ASP A 436 -32.21 23.44 7.03
C ASP A 436 -32.45 22.99 5.57
N ASN A 437 -32.89 21.74 5.40
CA ASN A 437 -33.12 21.08 4.09
C ASN A 437 -31.89 21.07 3.14
N PHE A 438 -30.69 21.36 3.65
CA PHE A 438 -29.44 21.31 2.91
C PHE A 438 -28.64 20.07 3.29
N LYS A 439 -28.12 19.36 2.29
CA LYS A 439 -27.26 18.19 2.50
C LYS A 439 -25.83 18.64 2.79
N SER A 440 -25.47 18.67 4.06
CA SER A 440 -24.12 19.00 4.52
C SER A 440 -23.22 17.75 4.58
N PHE A 441 -22.42 17.55 3.54
CA PHE A 441 -21.30 16.63 3.49
C PHE A 441 -20.09 17.20 4.24
N PRO A 442 -19.50 16.42 5.17
CA PRO A 442 -18.23 16.76 5.81
C PRO A 442 -17.10 16.89 4.79
N ILE A 443 -16.44 18.05 4.77
CA ILE A 443 -15.23 18.30 4.00
C ILE A 443 -14.03 18.10 4.92
N ASN A 444 -13.14 17.19 4.57
CA ASN A 444 -11.91 17.01 5.33
C ASN A 444 -10.85 18.05 4.94
N LEU A 445 -10.32 18.77 5.93
CA LEU A 445 -9.25 19.74 5.77
C LEU A 445 -7.88 19.16 6.15
N GLY A 446 -7.77 17.87 6.41
CA GLY A 446 -6.50 17.24 6.76
C GLY A 446 -5.95 17.67 8.13
N SER A 447 -4.65 17.48 8.31
CA SER A 447 -3.95 17.80 9.57
C SER A 447 -3.56 19.27 9.64
N PHE A 448 -3.75 19.86 10.81
CA PHE A 448 -3.28 21.18 11.17
C PHE A 448 -2.18 21.03 12.21
N ASN A 449 -0.94 21.26 11.78
CA ASN A 449 0.24 21.28 12.63
C ASN A 449 0.52 19.90 13.25
N LYS A 450 1.62 19.77 14.01
CA LYS A 450 2.07 18.50 14.63
C LYS A 450 2.37 17.37 13.62
N GLU A 451 2.60 17.70 12.35
CA GLU A 451 3.34 16.82 11.45
C GLU A 451 4.70 16.48 12.06
N MET A 452 5.18 15.26 11.85
CA MET A 452 6.50 14.87 12.34
C MET A 452 7.56 15.74 11.64
N PRO A 453 8.36 16.52 12.39
CA PRO A 453 9.41 17.33 11.77
C PRO A 453 10.36 16.45 10.97
N ILE A 454 10.75 16.92 9.79
CA ILE A 454 11.80 16.28 8.98
C ILE A 454 13.07 17.07 9.20
N ILE A 455 14.12 16.39 9.66
CA ILE A 455 15.43 16.99 9.92
C ILE A 455 16.42 16.38 8.94
N TRP A 456 17.01 17.18 8.07
CA TRP A 456 17.97 16.70 7.08
C TRP A 456 19.35 16.63 7.72
N LEU A 457 19.98 15.45 7.64
CA LEU A 457 21.37 15.26 8.06
C LEU A 457 22.29 15.70 6.92
N GLU A 458 22.79 16.93 7.02
CA GLU A 458 23.66 17.57 6.04
C GLU A 458 25.14 17.49 6.44
N GLY A 459 26.02 17.77 5.47
CA GLY A 459 27.47 17.80 5.66
C GLY A 459 28.19 16.48 5.36
N ASN A 460 29.51 16.52 5.55
CA ASN A 460 30.44 15.40 5.44
C ASN A 460 30.88 14.92 6.84
N SER A 461 29.98 15.04 7.82
CA SER A 461 30.26 14.50 9.16
C SER A 461 30.15 12.98 9.13
N ASN A 462 30.99 12.34 9.93
CA ASN A 462 30.92 10.91 10.20
C ASN A 462 30.15 10.62 11.50
N GLU A 463 29.78 11.65 12.26
CA GLU A 463 28.98 11.52 13.48
C GLU A 463 27.76 12.46 13.45
N PHE A 464 26.59 11.92 13.80
CA PHE A 464 25.31 12.62 13.79
C PHE A 464 24.57 12.42 15.10
N ILE A 465 24.08 13.53 15.68
CA ILE A 465 23.32 13.53 16.94
C ILE A 465 21.85 13.78 16.63
N MET A 466 20.98 12.94 17.20
CA MET A 466 19.53 13.01 17.07
C MET A 466 18.90 13.38 18.42
N ASP A 467 18.96 14.68 18.73
CA ASP A 467 18.57 15.32 19.99
C ASP A 467 17.11 15.81 20.03
N LYS A 468 16.45 15.89 18.88
CA LYS A 468 15.11 16.45 18.74
C LYS A 468 14.11 15.39 18.31
N LYS A 469 12.85 15.60 18.68
CA LYS A 469 11.73 14.88 18.11
C LYS A 469 11.67 15.14 16.61
N GLY A 470 11.71 14.09 15.80
CA GLY A 470 11.61 14.20 14.36
C GLY A 470 12.04 12.93 13.63
N THR A 471 11.80 12.92 12.33
CA THR A 471 12.40 11.93 11.44
C THR A 471 13.62 12.55 10.77
N TYR A 472 14.78 11.99 11.09
CA TYR A 472 16.04 12.39 10.51
C TYR A 472 16.22 11.72 9.15
N TYR A 473 16.56 12.50 8.13
CA TYR A 473 16.73 12.03 6.76
C TYR A 473 18.22 11.99 6.44
N PHE A 474 18.74 10.79 6.25
CA PHE A 474 20.07 10.56 5.69
C PHE A 474 19.92 9.98 4.28
N VAL A 475 19.87 10.89 3.31
CA VAL A 475 19.43 10.58 1.95
C VAL A 475 20.56 10.98 1.00
N LYS A 476 21.33 9.98 0.55
CA LYS A 476 22.59 10.18 -0.19
C LYS A 476 22.60 9.22 -1.37
N LYS A 477 22.85 9.72 -2.58
CA LYS A 477 22.73 8.91 -3.79
C LYS A 477 23.73 7.75 -3.79
N ASN A 478 25.00 8.03 -3.53
CA ASN A 478 26.06 7.04 -3.40
C ASN A 478 26.98 7.47 -2.25
N ILE A 479 27.39 6.52 -1.42
CA ILE A 479 28.43 6.67 -0.40
C ILE A 479 29.38 5.48 -0.52
N SER A 480 30.68 5.72 -0.33
CA SER A 480 31.65 4.65 -0.34
C SER A 480 32.77 4.87 0.68
N GLY A 481 33.14 3.84 1.43
CA GLY A 481 34.33 3.86 2.29
C GLY A 481 34.23 4.75 3.53
N GLU A 482 33.02 4.92 4.08
CA GLU A 482 32.78 5.78 5.25
C GLU A 482 32.38 4.96 6.48
N ASP A 483 32.79 5.44 7.66
CA ASP A 483 32.31 4.97 8.95
C ASP A 483 31.37 6.02 9.53
N LEU A 484 30.08 5.68 9.67
CA LEU A 484 29.02 6.60 10.03
C LEU A 484 28.40 6.23 11.38
N LYS A 485 28.44 7.16 12.32
CA LYS A 485 27.91 7.00 13.68
C LYS A 485 26.71 7.91 13.91
N PHE A 486 25.66 7.34 14.51
CA PHE A 486 24.38 7.99 14.76
C PHE A 486 23.99 7.78 16.23
N ILE A 487 23.85 8.88 16.96
CA ILE A 487 23.58 8.86 18.40
C ILE A 487 22.17 9.40 18.65
N PHE A 488 21.28 8.54 19.18
CA PHE A 488 19.93 8.93 19.56
C PHE A 488 19.94 9.50 20.97
N GLN A 489 19.59 10.78 21.11
CA GLN A 489 19.43 11.49 22.40
C GLN A 489 17.95 11.84 22.68
N ASN A 490 17.03 11.48 21.77
CA ASN A 490 15.61 11.70 21.89
C ASN A 490 14.82 10.40 21.64
N SER A 491 13.87 10.08 22.53
CA SER A 491 13.03 8.87 22.43
C SER A 491 12.05 8.87 21.26
N GLU A 492 11.76 10.03 20.68
CA GLU A 492 10.89 10.19 19.51
C GLU A 492 11.66 10.42 18.21
N ALA A 493 12.99 10.33 18.24
CA ALA A 493 13.80 10.39 17.03
C ALA A 493 13.79 9.04 16.31
N LYS A 494 13.58 9.09 14.99
CA LYS A 494 13.77 7.96 14.08
C LYS A 494 14.61 8.43 12.89
N ILE A 495 15.39 7.54 12.28
CA ILE A 495 16.14 7.85 11.07
C ILE A 495 15.61 7.07 9.86
N PHE A 496 15.43 7.79 8.75
CA PHE A 496 15.16 7.28 7.42
C PHE A 496 16.42 7.40 6.58
N ILE A 497 16.89 6.27 6.06
CA ILE A 497 18.11 6.14 5.27
C ILE A 497 17.75 5.64 3.87
N GLN A 498 18.24 6.33 2.85
CA GLN A 498 18.09 5.94 1.44
C GLN A 498 19.37 6.24 0.67
N GLY A 499 19.90 5.23 -0.04
CA GLY A 499 21.09 5.39 -0.88
C GLY A 499 21.69 4.11 -1.39
N ASN A 500 22.77 4.24 -2.17
CA ASN A 500 23.64 3.14 -2.56
C ASN A 500 24.92 3.20 -1.71
N PHE A 501 25.19 2.15 -0.95
CA PHE A 501 26.25 2.12 0.04
C PHE A 501 27.27 1.03 -0.31
N ASN A 502 28.53 1.42 -0.51
CA ASN A 502 29.63 0.50 -0.80
C ASN A 502 30.72 0.58 0.27
N ASN A 503 31.02 -0.51 0.95
CA ASN A 503 32.07 -0.55 1.98
C ASN A 503 31.85 0.53 3.06
N VAL A 504 30.64 0.59 3.61
CA VAL A 504 30.23 1.57 4.63
C VAL A 504 29.93 0.84 5.94
N ASN A 505 30.39 1.36 7.07
CA ASN A 505 30.05 0.84 8.38
C ASN A 505 29.10 1.82 9.10
N PHE A 506 27.92 1.35 9.47
CA PHE A 506 26.94 2.13 10.22
C PHE A 506 26.92 1.71 11.69
N LYS A 507 26.97 2.69 12.60
CA LYS A 507 26.87 2.49 14.04
C LYS A 507 25.76 3.34 14.65
N PHE A 508 24.77 2.69 15.24
CA PHE A 508 23.62 3.31 15.86
C PHE A 508 23.63 3.05 17.36
N THR A 509 23.59 4.11 18.18
CA THR A 509 23.62 3.98 19.64
C THR A 509 22.59 4.87 20.29
N ARG A 510 21.92 4.38 21.33
CA ARG A 510 21.05 5.19 22.19
C ARG A 510 21.83 5.76 23.38
N ASP A 511 21.66 7.06 23.62
CA ASP A 511 22.34 7.84 24.68
C ASP A 511 21.34 8.76 25.41
N PHE A 512 20.37 8.16 26.09
CA PHE A 512 19.48 8.87 27.03
C PHE A 512 18.94 7.88 28.06
N GLU A 513 18.51 8.37 29.21
CA GLU A 513 17.81 7.55 30.21
C GLU A 513 16.31 7.44 29.87
N ASN A 514 15.68 6.33 30.26
CA ASN A 514 14.28 6.01 29.96
C ASN A 514 13.37 7.20 30.29
N GLN A 515 12.97 7.97 29.28
CA GLN A 515 11.85 8.90 29.44
C GLN A 515 10.58 8.05 29.52
N SER A 516 9.92 8.12 30.66
CA SER A 516 8.62 7.51 30.91
C SER A 516 7.60 8.03 29.89
N LYS A 517 7.47 7.32 28.77
CA LYS A 517 6.33 7.44 27.88
C LYS A 517 5.53 6.17 27.94
N SER A 518 4.23 6.33 28.20
CA SER A 518 3.23 5.34 27.83
C SER A 518 3.48 4.95 26.38
N LEU A 519 3.91 3.72 26.13
CA LEU A 519 3.96 3.14 24.80
C LEU A 519 2.57 3.37 24.18
N GLU A 520 2.46 4.30 23.24
CA GLU A 520 1.24 4.40 22.45
C GLU A 520 1.06 3.05 21.77
N ASN A 521 -0.16 2.49 21.79
CA ASN A 521 -0.49 1.15 21.27
C ASN A 521 -0.25 0.95 19.75
N SER A 522 0.47 1.84 19.06
CA SER A 522 0.78 1.74 17.64
C SER A 522 2.25 1.34 17.43
N ARG A 523 2.47 0.35 16.56
CA ARG A 523 3.80 -0.18 16.21
C ARG A 523 4.60 0.73 15.26
N TYR A 524 3.92 1.65 14.57
CA TYR A 524 4.51 2.59 13.63
C TYR A 524 4.18 4.04 13.98
N ASP A 525 5.03 4.97 13.55
CA ASP A 525 4.88 6.41 13.77
C ASP A 525 4.02 7.12 12.69
N LYS A 526 3.93 8.45 12.77
CA LYS A 526 3.19 9.29 11.80
C LYS A 526 3.80 9.29 10.39
N ASN A 527 5.01 8.76 10.21
CA ASN A 527 5.66 8.55 8.92
C ASN A 527 5.64 7.09 8.46
N LEU A 528 4.90 6.23 9.17
CA LEU A 528 4.81 4.79 8.91
C LEU A 528 6.18 4.08 9.06
N LEU A 529 7.02 4.58 9.97
CA LEU A 529 8.28 3.95 10.34
C LEU A 529 8.06 3.10 11.59
N THR A 530 8.50 1.85 11.57
CA THR A 530 8.48 0.89 12.69
C THR A 530 9.80 0.94 13.44
N GLY A 531 10.92 0.81 12.73
CA GLY A 531 12.26 0.79 13.30
C GLY A 531 12.75 2.14 13.84
N CYS A 532 13.76 2.09 14.72
CA CYS A 532 14.56 3.27 15.07
C CYS A 532 15.41 3.69 13.87
N VAL A 533 15.98 2.70 13.17
CA VAL A 533 16.75 2.86 11.93
C VAL A 533 15.99 2.21 10.79
N ASN A 534 15.78 2.95 9.70
CA ASN A 534 14.94 2.52 8.57
C ASN A 534 15.71 2.68 7.25
N PHE A 535 16.28 1.60 6.72
CA PHE A 535 16.94 1.58 5.41
C PHE A 535 15.94 1.19 4.33
N PHE A 536 15.39 2.18 3.63
CA PHE A 536 14.36 1.94 2.62
C PHE A 536 14.90 2.29 1.23
N ASP A 537 14.51 1.49 0.23
CA ASP A 537 14.88 1.71 -1.16
C ASP A 537 16.41 1.88 -1.34
N SER A 538 17.21 1.04 -0.66
CA SER A 538 18.67 1.14 -0.57
C SER A 538 19.38 -0.06 -1.18
N ASP A 539 20.58 0.16 -1.71
CA ASP A 539 21.45 -0.89 -2.22
C ASP A 539 22.72 -1.01 -1.37
N PHE A 540 23.12 -2.25 -1.07
CA PHE A 540 24.25 -2.56 -0.20
C PHE A 540 25.34 -3.36 -0.94
N ASP A 541 26.59 -2.93 -0.81
CA ASP A 541 27.76 -3.70 -1.17
C ASP A 541 28.78 -3.62 -0.03
N LYS A 542 29.11 -4.76 0.59
CA LYS A 542 30.08 -4.84 1.71
C LYS A 542 29.76 -3.89 2.88
N VAL A 543 28.50 -3.76 3.26
CA VAL A 543 28.07 -2.86 4.34
C VAL A 543 27.97 -3.60 5.68
N SER A 544 28.37 -2.94 6.76
CA SER A 544 28.21 -3.46 8.13
C SER A 544 27.27 -2.58 8.93
N LEU A 545 26.36 -3.18 9.69
CA LEU A 545 25.37 -2.47 10.51
C LEU A 545 25.54 -2.87 11.98
N SER A 546 25.66 -1.90 12.88
CA SER A 546 25.68 -2.14 14.32
C SER A 546 24.66 -1.27 15.04
N SER A 547 23.90 -1.85 15.96
CA SER A 547 22.87 -1.13 16.72
C SER A 547 22.85 -1.56 18.19
N SER A 548 22.70 -0.61 19.12
CA SER A 548 22.65 -0.91 20.54
C SER A 548 21.58 -0.14 21.33
N ASN A 549 20.90 -0.87 22.22
CA ASN A 549 19.95 -0.35 23.21
C ASN A 549 18.74 0.35 22.57
N MET A 550 18.22 -0.10 21.44
CA MET A 550 17.10 0.57 20.76
C MET A 550 15.74 0.27 21.40
N ILE A 551 14.80 1.21 21.31
CA ILE A 551 13.48 1.16 22.00
C ILE A 551 12.27 1.16 21.06
N CYS A 552 12.48 1.21 19.75
CA CYS A 552 11.41 1.15 18.75
C CYS A 552 10.94 -0.29 18.53
N GLU A 553 9.89 -0.49 17.72
CA GLU A 553 9.44 -1.86 17.38
C GLU A 553 10.58 -2.68 16.76
N ASP A 554 11.32 -2.10 15.82
CA ASP A 554 12.53 -2.72 15.27
C ASP A 554 13.77 -1.92 15.67
N SER A 555 14.88 -2.58 15.99
CA SER A 555 16.16 -1.87 16.07
C SER A 555 16.58 -1.37 14.69
N ILE A 556 16.52 -2.25 13.69
CA ILE A 556 16.80 -1.95 12.28
C ILE A 556 15.68 -2.52 11.42
N ASN A 557 15.05 -1.68 10.60
CA ASN A 557 14.09 -2.07 9.57
C ASN A 557 14.71 -1.84 8.19
N ILE A 558 14.72 -2.86 7.34
CA ILE A 558 15.23 -2.80 5.95
C ILE A 558 14.09 -3.11 5.00
N LYS A 559 13.83 -2.23 4.04
CA LYS A 559 12.68 -2.39 3.14
C LYS A 559 12.97 -2.02 1.70
N ASN A 560 12.39 -2.77 0.75
CA ASN A 560 12.55 -2.53 -0.69
C ASN A 560 14.04 -2.38 -1.10
N SER A 561 14.91 -3.13 -0.44
CA SER A 561 16.36 -2.95 -0.54
C SER A 561 17.03 -4.20 -1.08
N SER A 562 18.25 -4.06 -1.60
CA SER A 562 18.96 -5.19 -2.18
C SER A 562 20.46 -5.17 -1.93
N GLY A 563 21.11 -6.33 -1.99
CA GLY A 563 22.58 -6.42 -1.98
C GLY A 563 23.16 -7.23 -0.82
N ASN A 564 24.43 -6.96 -0.52
CA ASN A 564 25.27 -7.77 0.37
C ASN A 564 25.69 -7.00 1.63
N LEU A 565 25.37 -7.56 2.79
CA LEU A 565 25.77 -7.09 4.11
C LEU A 565 26.86 -8.01 4.66
N ASN A 566 27.99 -7.43 5.08
CA ASN A 566 29.09 -8.17 5.70
C ASN A 566 28.72 -8.61 7.12
N GLU A 567 28.13 -7.70 7.90
CA GLU A 567 27.77 -7.95 9.28
C GLU A 567 26.55 -7.13 9.69
N ILE A 568 25.67 -7.75 10.49
CA ILE A 568 24.63 -7.07 11.25
C ILE A 568 24.81 -7.49 12.71
N ASP A 569 25.10 -6.55 13.60
CA ASP A 569 25.29 -6.77 15.04
C ASP A 569 24.32 -5.91 15.86
N ILE A 570 23.34 -6.55 16.48
CA ILE A 570 22.28 -5.87 17.25
C ILE A 570 22.32 -6.36 18.70
N ASN A 571 22.50 -5.41 19.63
CA ASN A 571 22.54 -5.68 21.06
C ASN A 571 21.43 -4.91 21.79
N ASN A 572 20.67 -5.59 22.62
CA ASN A 572 19.61 -5.02 23.45
C ASN A 572 18.52 -4.30 22.63
N SER A 573 17.63 -5.06 21.99
CA SER A 573 16.40 -4.51 21.38
C SER A 573 15.22 -4.63 22.35
N PHE A 574 14.43 -3.56 22.50
CA PHE A 574 13.24 -3.57 23.37
C PHE A 574 12.04 -4.32 22.77
N PHE A 575 12.10 -4.65 21.48
CA PHE A 575 11.12 -5.45 20.74
C PHE A 575 11.87 -6.32 19.71
N ASP A 576 11.56 -6.22 18.42
CA ASP A 576 12.21 -6.97 17.34
C ASP A 576 13.61 -6.38 17.06
N ALA A 577 14.57 -7.23 16.75
CA ALA A 577 15.93 -6.75 16.46
C ALA A 577 16.04 -6.28 15.01
N LEU A 578 15.79 -7.19 14.07
CA LEU A 578 15.90 -6.95 12.64
C LEU A 578 14.57 -7.31 11.96
N ASP A 579 14.01 -6.37 11.19
CA ASP A 579 12.89 -6.63 10.28
C ASP A 579 13.32 -6.32 8.85
N VAL A 580 13.12 -7.27 7.94
CA VAL A 580 13.46 -7.13 6.52
C VAL A 580 12.27 -7.50 5.62
N ASP A 581 11.80 -6.49 4.90
CA ASP A 581 10.57 -6.52 4.11
C ASP A 581 10.83 -6.26 2.62
N PHE A 582 10.14 -6.98 1.73
CA PHE A 582 10.15 -6.74 0.28
C PHE A 582 11.56 -6.65 -0.34
N SER A 583 12.54 -7.36 0.22
CA SER A 583 13.95 -7.14 -0.08
C SER A 583 14.64 -8.39 -0.63
N ASN A 584 15.83 -8.19 -1.21
CA ASN A 584 16.71 -9.27 -1.67
C ASN A 584 18.10 -9.10 -1.07
N ILE A 585 18.33 -9.71 0.09
CA ILE A 585 19.49 -9.44 0.94
C ILE A 585 20.28 -10.71 1.22
N PHE A 586 21.59 -10.61 1.05
CA PHE A 586 22.56 -11.57 1.56
C PHE A 586 23.26 -10.97 2.78
N VAL A 587 23.29 -11.70 3.89
CA VAL A 587 24.04 -11.33 5.10
C VAL A 587 25.08 -12.40 5.38
N LYS A 588 26.35 -12.00 5.45
CA LYS A 588 27.42 -12.93 5.80
C LYS A 588 27.35 -13.29 7.29
N ASN A 589 27.35 -12.31 8.19
CA ASN A 589 27.29 -12.55 9.63
C ASN A 589 26.11 -11.80 10.27
N LEU A 590 25.17 -12.51 10.89
CA LEU A 590 24.09 -11.95 11.70
C LEU A 590 24.33 -12.29 13.18
N LYS A 591 24.44 -11.27 14.02
CA LYS A 591 24.58 -11.38 15.47
C LYS A 591 23.46 -10.59 16.13
N VAL A 592 22.68 -11.27 16.97
CA VAL A 592 21.67 -10.62 17.80
C VAL A 592 21.79 -11.14 19.22
N ASN A 593 21.88 -10.21 20.17
CA ASN A 593 21.89 -10.54 21.58
C ASN A 593 20.85 -9.69 22.32
N ASN A 594 19.96 -10.36 23.05
CA ASN A 594 18.94 -9.75 23.91
C ASN A 594 17.93 -8.90 23.12
N ALA A 595 17.07 -9.57 22.34
CA ALA A 595 15.88 -8.96 21.74
C ALA A 595 14.65 -9.40 22.54
N LYS A 596 13.78 -8.47 22.95
CA LYS A 596 12.60 -8.83 23.77
C LYS A 596 11.47 -9.48 22.99
N ASN A 597 11.55 -9.51 21.66
CA ASN A 597 10.62 -10.22 20.80
C ASN A 597 11.39 -11.03 19.75
N ASP A 598 11.17 -10.85 18.45
CA ASP A 598 11.83 -11.64 17.41
C ASP A 598 13.25 -11.12 17.13
N CYS A 599 14.22 -12.03 17.00
CA CYS A 599 15.59 -11.66 16.66
C CYS A 599 15.73 -11.21 15.20
N ALA A 600 15.06 -11.90 14.28
CA ALA A 600 14.97 -11.50 12.88
C ALA A 600 13.62 -11.90 12.26
N ASP A 601 12.87 -10.94 11.72
CA ASP A 601 11.63 -11.13 10.96
C ASP A 601 11.85 -10.83 9.46
N PHE A 602 11.24 -11.63 8.59
CA PHE A 602 11.47 -11.60 7.15
C PHE A 602 10.17 -11.80 6.38
N SER A 603 9.76 -10.79 5.60
CA SER A 603 8.53 -10.85 4.79
C SER A 603 8.77 -10.51 3.32
N PHE A 604 8.02 -11.16 2.42
CA PHE A 604 7.91 -10.81 1.00
C PHE A 604 9.24 -10.70 0.21
N GLY A 605 10.26 -11.48 0.55
CA GLY A 605 11.58 -11.32 -0.09
C GLY A 605 12.40 -12.59 -0.28
N LYS A 606 13.67 -12.39 -0.63
CA LYS A 606 14.68 -13.44 -0.79
C LYS A 606 15.85 -13.13 0.14
N TYR A 607 16.11 -14.05 1.05
CA TYR A 607 17.04 -13.82 2.13
C TYR A 607 18.01 -14.98 2.23
N LYS A 608 19.30 -14.67 2.32
CA LYS A 608 20.33 -15.67 2.60
C LYS A 608 21.22 -15.19 3.73
N ILE A 609 21.32 -15.99 4.79
CA ILE A 609 22.21 -15.77 5.93
C ILE A 609 23.29 -16.86 5.91
N GLU A 610 24.56 -16.46 5.84
CA GLU A 610 25.67 -17.42 5.85
C GLU A 610 25.94 -17.93 7.28
N GLN A 611 26.11 -17.02 8.23
CA GLN A 611 26.31 -17.34 9.65
C GLN A 611 25.38 -16.52 10.53
N ALA A 612 24.70 -17.18 11.47
CA ALA A 612 23.85 -16.54 12.47
C ALA A 612 24.24 -16.94 13.89
N ASN A 613 24.28 -15.97 14.81
CA ASN A 613 24.40 -16.17 16.24
C ASN A 613 23.32 -15.35 16.94
N LEU A 614 22.25 -16.02 17.35
CA LEU A 614 21.07 -15.40 17.95
C LEU A 614 20.95 -15.88 19.40
N LYS A 615 20.94 -14.94 20.34
CA LYS A 615 20.90 -15.23 21.78
C LYS A 615 19.86 -14.39 22.48
N ASN A 616 19.12 -14.99 23.40
CA ASN A 616 18.15 -14.30 24.27
C ASN A 616 17.07 -13.57 23.44
N CYS A 617 16.38 -14.30 22.56
CA CYS A 617 15.27 -13.78 21.75
C CYS A 617 13.94 -14.07 22.46
N GLY A 618 13.16 -13.04 22.79
CA GLY A 618 11.96 -13.16 23.61
C GLY A 618 10.85 -14.02 23.01
N ASP A 619 10.74 -14.08 21.68
CA ASP A 619 9.78 -14.94 20.98
C ASP A 619 10.45 -15.87 19.97
N LYS A 620 10.84 -15.40 18.76
CA LYS A 620 11.51 -16.25 17.76
C LYS A 620 12.97 -15.86 17.53
N GLY A 621 13.82 -16.87 17.29
CA GLY A 621 15.14 -16.67 16.67
C GLY A 621 14.98 -16.15 15.25
N PHE A 622 14.40 -16.97 14.38
CA PHE A 622 14.00 -16.57 13.03
C PHE A 622 12.48 -16.64 12.86
N SER A 623 11.89 -15.55 12.39
CA SER A 623 10.53 -15.48 11.88
C SER A 623 10.59 -15.25 10.37
N VAL A 624 10.08 -16.19 9.59
CA VAL A 624 10.02 -16.08 8.13
C VAL A 624 8.58 -16.18 7.71
N GLY A 625 8.06 -15.20 6.99
CA GLY A 625 6.66 -15.16 6.63
C GLY A 625 6.40 -14.67 5.21
N GLU A 626 5.11 -14.69 4.85
CA GLU A 626 4.55 -14.01 3.69
C GLU A 626 5.32 -14.30 2.38
N ARG A 627 5.34 -15.57 1.95
CA ARG A 627 5.98 -16.04 0.70
C ARG A 627 7.49 -15.76 0.58
N SER A 628 8.16 -15.42 1.68
CA SER A 628 9.61 -15.26 1.69
C SER A 628 10.31 -16.56 1.33
N LYS A 629 11.45 -16.44 0.64
CA LYS A 629 12.41 -17.54 0.45
C LYS A 629 13.64 -17.25 1.29
N PHE A 630 13.84 -18.03 2.33
CA PHE A 630 14.92 -17.86 3.27
C PHE A 630 15.87 -19.05 3.23
N SER A 631 17.18 -18.79 3.22
CA SER A 631 18.23 -19.80 3.31
C SER A 631 19.20 -19.47 4.44
N LEU A 632 19.46 -20.44 5.32
CA LEU A 632 20.46 -20.36 6.39
C LEU A 632 21.55 -21.42 6.17
N ASP A 633 22.81 -20.98 6.07
CA ASP A 633 23.93 -21.92 5.91
C ASP A 633 24.41 -22.49 7.26
N TYR A 634 24.62 -21.63 8.27
CA TYR A 634 24.96 -22.06 9.62
C TYR A 634 24.34 -21.14 10.68
N GLY A 635 23.63 -21.71 11.66
CA GLY A 635 23.03 -20.95 12.76
C GLY A 635 23.36 -21.51 14.14
N ASN A 636 23.56 -20.62 15.10
CA ASN A 636 23.55 -20.92 16.53
C ASN A 636 22.42 -20.10 17.16
N ILE A 637 21.41 -20.75 17.75
CA ILE A 637 20.23 -20.09 18.32
C ILE A 637 20.03 -20.57 19.76
N PHE A 638 20.14 -19.66 20.72
CA PHE A 638 20.15 -20.00 22.15
C PHE A 638 19.17 -19.15 22.95
N PHE A 639 18.51 -19.76 23.93
CA PHE A 639 17.62 -19.07 24.88
C PHE A 639 16.51 -18.28 24.14
N THR A 640 15.62 -19.01 23.46
CA THR A 640 14.48 -18.42 22.73
C THR A 640 13.21 -19.23 22.95
N ASN A 641 12.02 -18.67 22.74
CA ASN A 641 10.80 -19.48 22.80
C ASN A 641 10.67 -20.39 21.56
N ILE A 642 10.89 -19.87 20.35
CA ILE A 642 10.86 -20.64 19.10
C ILE A 642 12.18 -20.44 18.33
N GLY A 643 12.86 -21.52 17.96
CA GLY A 643 14.09 -21.46 17.17
C GLY A 643 13.87 -20.84 15.79
N ILE A 644 13.13 -21.54 14.92
CA ILE A 644 12.81 -21.10 13.56
C ILE A 644 11.32 -21.29 13.27
N ALA A 645 10.65 -20.20 12.89
CA ALA A 645 9.27 -20.20 12.44
C ALA A 645 9.14 -19.84 10.96
N SER A 646 8.33 -20.60 10.20
CA SER A 646 7.98 -20.32 8.81
C SER A 646 6.46 -20.18 8.67
N LYS A 647 5.98 -19.10 8.05
CA LYS A 647 4.56 -18.72 8.02
C LYS A 647 4.09 -18.36 6.62
N ASP A 648 2.79 -18.47 6.38
CA ASP A 648 2.10 -17.75 5.30
C ASP A 648 2.78 -17.89 3.91
N ASP A 649 2.82 -19.12 3.37
CA ASP A 649 3.46 -19.53 2.10
C ASP A 649 4.99 -19.39 2.04
N ALA A 650 5.67 -19.10 3.15
CA ALA A 650 7.13 -19.00 3.17
C ALA A 650 7.82 -20.36 2.95
N ILE A 651 9.04 -20.30 2.38
CA ILE A 651 9.94 -21.44 2.22
C ILE A 651 11.25 -21.13 2.94
N THR A 652 11.62 -21.99 3.87
CA THR A 652 12.79 -21.83 4.74
C THR A 652 13.70 -23.04 4.58
N ASP A 653 14.90 -22.85 4.03
CA ASP A 653 15.91 -23.88 3.83
C ASP A 653 17.06 -23.68 4.83
N VAL A 654 17.36 -24.71 5.62
CA VAL A 654 18.40 -24.68 6.67
C VAL A 654 19.42 -25.78 6.42
N LYS A 655 20.70 -25.41 6.24
CA LYS A 655 21.78 -26.38 6.05
C LYS A 655 22.26 -26.97 7.37
N ARG A 656 22.66 -26.13 8.33
CA ARG A 656 23.05 -26.57 9.68
C ARG A 656 22.57 -25.57 10.73
N VAL A 657 21.99 -26.06 11.83
CA VAL A 657 21.62 -25.21 12.96
C VAL A 657 21.85 -25.92 14.30
N ASN A 658 22.50 -25.24 15.22
CA ASN A 658 22.64 -25.64 16.62
C ASN A 658 21.69 -24.79 17.47
N MET A 659 20.93 -25.46 18.33
CA MET A 659 19.83 -24.88 19.07
C MET A 659 19.88 -25.38 20.52
N GLU A 660 19.76 -24.49 21.49
CA GLU A 660 19.73 -24.88 22.91
C GLU A 660 18.76 -23.99 23.70
N SER A 661 18.07 -24.60 24.67
CA SER A 661 17.16 -23.92 25.61
C SER A 661 16.04 -23.17 24.89
N MET A 662 15.03 -23.91 24.41
CA MET A 662 13.84 -23.32 23.79
C MET A 662 12.56 -24.11 24.03
N ASN A 663 11.39 -23.53 23.73
CA ASN A 663 10.14 -24.28 23.81
C ASN A 663 9.94 -25.11 22.52
N VAL A 664 10.09 -24.49 21.34
CA VAL A 664 9.86 -25.12 20.04
C VAL A 664 11.08 -24.94 19.13
N CYS A 665 11.65 -26.03 18.59
CA CYS A 665 12.79 -25.90 17.66
C CYS A 665 12.32 -25.36 16.28
N PHE A 666 11.32 -26.00 15.67
CA PHE A 666 10.79 -25.63 14.36
C PHE A 666 9.26 -25.49 14.36
N ALA A 667 8.75 -24.37 13.82
CA ALA A 667 7.31 -24.12 13.70
C ALA A 667 6.90 -23.74 12.27
N ALA A 668 5.93 -24.42 11.67
CA ALA A 668 5.42 -24.11 10.32
C ALA A 668 3.89 -23.97 10.32
N TYR A 669 3.35 -22.79 10.06
CA TYR A 669 1.91 -22.55 10.20
C TYR A 669 1.38 -21.36 9.39
N ASN A 670 0.08 -21.36 9.09
CA ASN A 670 -0.61 -20.21 8.49
C ASN A 670 -1.26 -19.33 9.53
N LYS A 671 -0.90 -18.05 9.51
CA LYS A 671 -1.49 -17.00 10.35
C LYS A 671 -2.53 -16.19 9.58
N LYS A 672 -2.33 -16.01 8.27
CA LYS A 672 -3.11 -15.13 7.40
C LYS A 672 -3.86 -15.94 6.33
N LYS A 673 -5.15 -15.63 6.15
CA LYS A 673 -6.05 -16.40 5.27
C LYS A 673 -5.78 -16.22 3.77
N GLU A 674 -5.06 -15.16 3.42
CA GLU A 674 -4.70 -14.81 2.06
C GLU A 674 -3.48 -15.61 1.54
N PHE A 675 -2.86 -16.42 2.40
CA PHE A 675 -1.75 -17.34 2.11
C PHE A 675 -2.14 -18.81 2.32
N LYS A 676 -1.28 -19.72 1.87
CA LYS A 676 -1.34 -21.17 2.12
C LYS A 676 -0.13 -21.60 2.96
N GLY A 677 0.01 -22.92 3.17
CA GLY A 677 1.00 -23.54 4.06
C GLY A 677 2.44 -23.17 3.77
N SER A 678 3.23 -23.02 4.83
CA SER A 678 4.67 -22.78 4.74
C SER A 678 5.49 -24.08 4.72
N LYS A 679 6.77 -24.00 4.37
CA LYS A 679 7.69 -25.14 4.32
C LYS A 679 9.00 -24.84 5.03
N ILE A 680 9.46 -25.76 5.86
CA ILE A 680 10.82 -25.77 6.44
C ILE A 680 11.54 -27.03 5.96
N ASN A 681 12.72 -26.88 5.35
CA ASN A 681 13.60 -27.97 4.99
C ASN A 681 14.91 -27.87 5.77
N VAL A 682 15.24 -28.88 6.56
CA VAL A 682 16.44 -28.92 7.41
C VAL A 682 17.34 -30.08 6.99
N LYS A 683 18.62 -29.79 6.73
CA LYS A 683 19.60 -30.84 6.38
C LYS A 683 20.28 -31.46 7.60
N ASP A 684 20.77 -30.63 8.51
CA ASP A 684 21.52 -31.02 9.70
C ASP A 684 21.12 -30.10 10.87
N PHE A 685 20.85 -30.66 12.04
CA PHE A 685 20.53 -29.87 13.23
C PHE A 685 20.95 -30.60 14.51
N ASP A 686 21.22 -29.82 15.55
CA ASP A 686 21.34 -30.26 16.94
C ASP A 686 20.45 -29.34 17.78
N CYS A 687 19.34 -29.85 18.33
CA CYS A 687 18.46 -29.08 19.21
C CYS A 687 18.45 -29.73 20.60
N LYS A 688 18.89 -28.99 21.62
CA LYS A 688 18.97 -29.46 23.00
C LYS A 688 18.05 -28.67 23.91
N GLN A 689 17.56 -29.32 24.97
CA GLN A 689 16.70 -28.70 25.98
C GLN A 689 15.49 -27.99 25.36
N TYR A 690 14.62 -28.78 24.71
CA TYR A 690 13.40 -28.31 24.07
C TYR A 690 12.15 -29.06 24.55
N ALA A 691 10.98 -28.43 24.44
CA ALA A 691 9.71 -29.10 24.74
C ALA A 691 9.09 -29.76 23.50
N THR A 692 9.15 -29.09 22.35
CA THR A 692 8.61 -29.58 21.07
C THR A 692 9.63 -29.42 19.94
N LEU A 693 9.93 -30.50 19.23
CA LEU A 693 10.85 -30.44 18.09
C LEU A 693 10.19 -29.78 16.86
N LYS A 694 8.97 -30.21 16.51
CA LYS A 694 8.23 -29.79 15.31
C LYS A 694 6.80 -29.39 15.71
N GLN A 695 6.41 -28.17 15.38
CA GLN A 695 5.03 -27.68 15.49
C GLN A 695 4.51 -27.32 14.10
N LEU A 696 3.42 -27.95 13.63
CA LEU A 696 2.85 -27.66 12.32
C LEU A 696 1.32 -27.63 12.31
N ASP A 697 0.75 -26.84 11.41
CA ASP A 697 -0.67 -26.92 11.07
C ASP A 697 -0.95 -27.98 9.98
N GLY A 698 -2.22 -28.14 9.59
CA GLY A 698 -2.62 -29.13 8.57
C GLY A 698 -2.28 -28.75 7.12
N LEU A 699 -1.65 -27.60 6.87
CA LEU A 699 -1.33 -27.10 5.53
C LEU A 699 0.18 -27.00 5.28
N SER A 700 0.99 -26.99 6.33
CA SER A 700 2.42 -26.70 6.29
C SER A 700 3.26 -27.98 6.42
N GLU A 701 4.54 -27.89 6.01
CA GLU A 701 5.46 -29.03 5.98
C GLU A 701 6.78 -28.72 6.69
N ILE A 702 7.29 -29.68 7.48
CA ILE A 702 8.64 -29.63 8.06
C ILE A 702 9.38 -30.91 7.67
N ASN A 703 10.39 -30.79 6.81
CA ASN A 703 11.18 -31.88 6.27
C ASN A 703 12.58 -31.88 6.90
N ILE A 704 13.01 -32.99 7.50
CA ILE A 704 14.33 -33.13 8.11
C ILE A 704 15.07 -34.30 7.47
N SER A 705 16.29 -34.05 6.99
CA SER A 705 17.07 -35.03 6.21
C SER A 705 17.91 -35.98 7.09
N LYS A 706 18.43 -35.49 8.22
CA LYS A 706 19.18 -36.25 9.22
C LYS A 706 18.77 -35.78 10.61
N GLU A 707 18.42 -36.71 11.49
CA GLU A 707 18.30 -36.49 12.94
C GLU A 707 19.57 -37.05 13.56
N ASN A 708 20.35 -36.20 14.26
CA ASN A 708 21.55 -36.60 15.01
C ASN A 708 21.24 -36.59 16.50
#